data_AF-A0A7J5B8U8-F1
#
_entry.id   AF-A0A7J5B8U8-F1
#
_cell.length_a   1.000
_cell.length_b   1.000
_cell.length_c   1.000
_cell.angle_alpha   90.00
_cell.angle_beta   90.00
_cell.angle_gamma   90.00
#
_symmetry.space_group_name_H-M   'P 1'
#
loop_
_entity.id
_entity.type
_entity.pdbx_description
1 polymer ?
#
loop_
_entity_poly.entity_id
_entity_poly.type
_entity_poly.pdbx_seq_one_letter_code
_entity_poly.pdbx_strand_id
1 'polypeptide(L)'
;MTQTVEAQTTRRRSPHRAMIGTVGVAALLATGSLLAPASVAHAQPIIDDPAAPQPGDPNAPVTSSPLSTSTATDGVIARESFDGGALPEGWSIDSNEAEGEYAGWVTTTRSEWSASVDNMRDRFGRSHAEFFVADAGQFGGDFESTLTSAAVDVEGLNQVRLTFDSHYRGTDGQSGVVEASFDGGETTEILRLDSESVENDYDALQMNGNQSLVLDVPTDAESVEFSWTFIGDADGYYWGIDSVAVHQVQNETEGATTNAWVVSDIQGHPHDLESGLNWLAENAADPSALLMVGDIVNTGAPAEWQEIYEVMDNTAQIRPDVTVAAIGNHERYYTGGFGQNHDRFLEFADRDRVWGEYVLEGEGGEVPVIVLGQEFGGPSDVAMSDAQVEFLEERLAFWSDQDKQVIVMSHFPLGNTVSASWLPWYSNHHMMNERLTNVLGNYPNAILFSGHTHYPAEQGDWAMQRRTDDGHPDGFWNINTVAMHVGWDARGENTQDVTEFTTGDVNYGSTIEVYADRSVVKLYDFFTGEQVREITIPNPLTEFDGDVAPAPTPGEDETPSTPDPEPTDETEPADDTDSADDGDSGQDETPGNGTDADATPGTSSDADGAASAGSGSDGAGADGSGSDATGGSSDSTAKESGEQGLAATGATELGLLAVLSVVLLAGGVTIALLRRRLDAHN
;
A
#
# COMPACT_ATOMS: atom_id res chain seq x y z
N MET A 1 -9.33 5.40 -72.66
CA MET A 1 -8.51 4.37 -73.34
C MET A 1 -7.82 3.61 -72.21
N THR A 2 -8.03 2.31 -71.97
CA THR A 2 -8.66 1.25 -72.80
C THR A 2 -9.33 0.18 -71.90
N GLN A 3 -10.16 -0.67 -72.50
CA GLN A 3 -10.97 -1.78 -71.94
C GLN A 3 -10.17 -2.80 -71.08
N THR A 4 -10.69 -3.40 -69.99
CA THR A 4 -11.80 -4.37 -69.79
C THR A 4 -11.48 -5.81 -70.21
N VAL A 5 -11.42 -6.75 -69.25
CA VAL A 5 -11.91 -8.17 -69.22
C VAL A 5 -11.86 -8.61 -67.73
N GLU A 6 -12.96 -8.78 -66.99
CA GLU A 6 -13.91 -9.92 -66.90
C GLU A 6 -13.36 -11.27 -66.38
N ALA A 7 -13.78 -11.67 -65.16
CA ALA A 7 -14.09 -13.06 -64.81
C ALA A 7 -15.03 -13.13 -63.59
N GLN A 8 -16.30 -13.47 -63.79
CA GLN A 8 -17.24 -13.80 -62.72
C GLN A 8 -17.28 -15.31 -62.46
N THR A 9 -17.46 -15.74 -61.21
CA THR A 9 -18.09 -17.03 -60.93
C THR A 9 -19.10 -16.91 -59.80
N THR A 10 -20.34 -17.36 -60.04
CA THR A 10 -21.48 -17.26 -59.12
C THR A 10 -22.02 -18.62 -58.74
N ARG A 11 -22.49 -18.78 -57.49
CA ARG A 11 -23.52 -19.73 -57.00
C ARG A 11 -23.92 -19.31 -55.58
N ARG A 12 -25.04 -18.58 -55.41
CA ARG A 12 -26.45 -19.04 -55.31
C ARG A 12 -26.91 -19.18 -53.86
N ARG A 13 -27.53 -18.11 -53.33
CA ARG A 13 -28.52 -18.19 -52.23
C ARG A 13 -29.83 -18.78 -52.75
N SER A 14 -30.58 -19.45 -51.87
CA SER A 14 -32.00 -19.79 -52.06
C SER A 14 -32.78 -19.41 -50.79
N PRO A 15 -33.93 -18.72 -50.89
CA PRO A 15 -34.73 -18.34 -49.73
C PRO A 15 -35.87 -19.34 -49.46
N HIS A 16 -36.36 -19.41 -48.22
CA HIS A 16 -37.69 -19.95 -47.93
C HIS A 16 -38.54 -18.99 -47.08
N ARG A 17 -39.83 -18.94 -47.42
CA ARG A 17 -40.83 -18.01 -46.89
C ARG A 17 -41.48 -18.52 -45.60
N ALA A 18 -41.98 -17.56 -44.82
CA ALA A 18 -42.86 -17.76 -43.67
C ALA A 18 -44.21 -18.45 -44.03
N MET A 19 -44.86 -18.99 -42.99
CA MET A 19 -46.32 -19.12 -42.91
C MET A 19 -46.83 -18.56 -41.59
N ILE A 20 -48.03 -17.97 -41.65
CA ILE A 20 -48.79 -17.41 -40.53
C ILE A 20 -49.83 -18.45 -40.10
N GLY A 21 -50.08 -18.57 -38.79
CA GLY A 21 -51.15 -19.41 -38.21
C GLY A 21 -51.79 -18.71 -37.00
N THR A 22 -53.13 -18.67 -36.98
CA THR A 22 -53.91 -17.71 -36.17
C THR A 22 -54.60 -18.36 -34.96
N VAL A 23 -54.55 -17.67 -33.81
CA VAL A 23 -55.47 -17.68 -32.63
C VAL A 23 -56.26 -18.96 -32.29
N GLY A 24 -56.10 -19.43 -31.04
CA GLY A 24 -57.08 -20.29 -30.36
C GLY A 24 -57.11 -20.04 -28.85
N VAL A 25 -58.20 -19.43 -28.34
CA VAL A 25 -58.47 -19.27 -26.90
C VAL A 25 -59.34 -20.43 -26.42
N ALA A 26 -58.92 -21.16 -25.38
CA ALA A 26 -59.75 -22.18 -24.74
C ALA A 26 -59.48 -22.37 -23.24
N ALA A 27 -60.50 -21.99 -22.46
CA ALA A 27 -60.89 -22.36 -21.10
C ALA A 27 -60.01 -23.29 -20.21
N LEU A 28 -59.83 -22.79 -18.99
CA LEU A 28 -59.49 -23.50 -17.76
C LEU A 28 -60.47 -24.68 -17.48
N LEU A 29 -59.98 -25.87 -17.18
CA LEU A 29 -60.74 -26.93 -16.52
C LEU A 29 -59.83 -27.75 -15.59
N ALA A 30 -60.10 -27.71 -14.29
CA ALA A 30 -59.39 -28.50 -13.30
C ALA A 30 -59.96 -29.92 -13.21
N THR A 31 -59.10 -30.92 -13.29
CA THR A 31 -59.40 -32.30 -12.86
C THR A 31 -58.22 -32.85 -12.09
N GLY A 32 -58.41 -33.11 -10.80
CA GLY A 32 -57.42 -33.80 -9.98
C GLY A 32 -57.47 -35.32 -10.20
N SER A 33 -56.31 -35.94 -10.35
CA SER A 33 -56.11 -37.39 -10.22
C SER A 33 -54.81 -37.65 -9.46
N LEU A 34 -54.90 -38.54 -8.48
CA LEU A 34 -53.83 -38.87 -7.53
C LEU A 34 -52.98 -40.07 -8.00
N LEU A 35 -51.75 -40.12 -7.48
CA LEU A 35 -50.86 -41.28 -7.31
C LEU A 35 -50.05 -41.78 -8.53
N ALA A 36 -48.75 -41.45 -8.52
CA ALA A 36 -47.68 -42.43 -8.28
C ALA A 36 -46.44 -41.71 -7.69
N PRO A 37 -45.71 -42.30 -6.72
CA PRO A 37 -44.44 -41.72 -6.27
C PRO A 37 -43.37 -41.99 -7.34
N ALA A 38 -42.89 -40.94 -8.00
CA ALA A 38 -41.67 -41.04 -8.78
C ALA A 38 -40.51 -41.29 -7.81
N SER A 39 -39.77 -42.39 -8.03
CA SER A 39 -38.57 -42.71 -7.29
C SER A 39 -37.57 -41.55 -7.37
N VAL A 40 -37.15 -41.03 -6.23
CA VAL A 40 -36.08 -40.03 -6.14
C VAL A 40 -34.79 -40.68 -6.66
N ALA A 41 -34.49 -40.42 -7.93
CA ALA A 41 -33.14 -40.59 -8.44
C ALA A 41 -32.25 -39.71 -7.56
N HIS A 42 -31.41 -40.36 -6.75
CA HIS A 42 -30.36 -39.63 -6.04
C HIS A 42 -29.45 -39.08 -7.13
N ALA A 43 -29.50 -37.76 -7.33
CA ALA A 43 -28.45 -37.08 -8.07
C ALA A 43 -27.15 -37.46 -7.37
N GLN A 44 -26.31 -38.25 -8.06
CA GLN A 44 -24.92 -38.37 -7.65
C GLN A 44 -24.37 -36.94 -7.67
N PRO A 45 -23.53 -36.54 -6.71
CA PRO A 45 -22.77 -35.31 -6.88
C PRO A 45 -22.07 -35.40 -8.23
N ILE A 46 -22.16 -34.34 -9.02
CA ILE A 46 -21.26 -34.20 -10.16
C ILE A 46 -19.88 -34.23 -9.53
N ILE A 47 -19.06 -35.19 -9.95
CA ILE A 47 -17.65 -35.19 -9.58
C ILE A 47 -17.08 -34.00 -10.35
N ASP A 48 -16.74 -32.93 -9.64
CA ASP A 48 -16.02 -31.80 -10.20
C ASP A 48 -14.81 -32.33 -10.97
N ASP A 49 -14.52 -31.73 -12.13
CA ASP A 49 -13.37 -32.14 -12.92
C ASP A 49 -12.11 -31.92 -12.06
N PRO A 50 -11.39 -32.99 -11.64
CA PRO A 50 -10.25 -32.84 -10.73
C PRO A 50 -9.04 -32.17 -11.40
N ALA A 51 -9.14 -31.82 -12.69
CA ALA A 51 -8.18 -30.99 -13.41
C ALA A 51 -8.63 -29.52 -13.58
N ALA A 52 -9.84 -29.15 -13.16
CA ALA A 52 -10.28 -27.75 -13.17
C ALA A 52 -9.58 -26.97 -12.04
N PRO A 53 -9.05 -25.75 -12.31
CA PRO A 53 -8.47 -24.89 -11.28
C PRO A 53 -9.45 -24.65 -10.12
N GLN A 54 -8.94 -24.59 -8.90
CA GLN A 54 -9.71 -24.37 -7.68
C GLN A 54 -9.16 -23.15 -6.93
N PRO A 55 -9.97 -22.49 -6.07
CA PRO A 55 -9.47 -21.52 -5.11
C PRO A 55 -8.36 -22.13 -4.25
N GLY A 56 -7.27 -21.39 -4.09
CA GLY A 56 -6.12 -21.79 -3.27
C GLY A 56 -6.34 -21.59 -1.77
N ASP A 57 -5.30 -21.89 -0.97
CA ASP A 57 -5.32 -21.66 0.47
C ASP A 57 -4.73 -20.26 0.80
N PRO A 58 -5.54 -19.33 1.36
CA PRO A 58 -5.05 -18.02 1.76
C PRO A 58 -4.12 -18.04 2.98
N ASN A 59 -4.04 -19.18 3.69
CA ASN A 59 -3.13 -19.39 4.82
C ASN A 59 -1.91 -20.23 4.43
N ALA A 60 -1.72 -20.54 3.14
CA ALA A 60 -0.51 -21.22 2.67
C ALA A 60 0.72 -20.34 2.95
N PRO A 61 1.85 -20.93 3.38
CA PRO A 61 3.04 -20.17 3.72
C PRO A 61 3.62 -19.49 2.47
N VAL A 62 4.04 -18.24 2.63
CA VAL A 62 4.91 -17.54 1.67
C VAL A 62 6.27 -18.23 1.66
N THR A 63 6.83 -18.43 0.47
CA THR A 63 8.10 -19.16 0.30
C THR A 63 9.28 -18.26 -0.05
N SER A 64 9.02 -17.04 -0.51
CA SER A 64 10.04 -15.99 -0.66
C SER A 64 10.61 -15.58 0.70
N SER A 65 11.85 -15.09 0.68
CA SER A 65 12.47 -14.37 1.79
C SER A 65 12.55 -12.89 1.40
N PRO A 66 12.55 -11.95 2.37
CA PRO A 66 12.75 -10.55 2.05
C PRO A 66 14.09 -10.33 1.35
N LEU A 67 14.11 -9.43 0.38
CA LEU A 67 15.36 -8.92 -0.18
C LEU A 67 16.17 -8.19 0.92
N SER A 68 17.43 -7.88 0.62
CA SER A 68 18.28 -7.10 1.51
C SER A 68 18.90 -5.95 0.73
N THR A 69 18.76 -4.76 1.26
CA THR A 69 19.28 -3.51 0.69
C THR A 69 20.34 -2.93 1.63
N SER A 70 20.97 -1.84 1.21
CA SER A 70 21.85 -1.04 2.05
C SER A 70 21.84 0.40 1.55
N THR A 71 22.40 1.35 2.31
CA THR A 71 22.51 2.76 1.91
C THR A 71 23.11 2.95 0.50
N ALA A 72 23.95 2.02 0.02
CA ALA A 72 24.52 2.05 -1.32
C ALA A 72 23.53 1.72 -2.45
N THR A 73 22.31 1.24 -2.14
CA THR A 73 21.27 0.87 -3.12
C THR A 73 19.89 1.46 -2.81
N ASP A 74 19.56 1.70 -1.53
CA ASP A 74 18.31 2.34 -1.11
C ASP A 74 18.47 3.81 -0.68
N GLY A 75 19.72 4.28 -0.50
CA GLY A 75 20.02 5.64 -0.04
C GLY A 75 19.69 5.89 1.44
N VAL A 76 19.21 4.89 2.18
CA VAL A 76 18.71 5.07 3.55
C VAL A 76 19.85 4.95 4.56
N ILE A 77 20.03 6.01 5.34
CA ILE A 77 21.12 6.17 6.32
C ILE A 77 20.66 5.70 7.71
N ALA A 78 19.41 6.02 8.07
CA ALA A 78 18.77 5.59 9.30
C ALA A 78 17.31 5.22 9.05
N ARG A 79 16.81 4.20 9.77
CA ARG A 79 15.41 3.77 9.83
C ARG A 79 15.02 3.53 11.28
N GLU A 80 13.79 3.85 11.64
CA GLU A 80 13.17 3.52 12.91
C GLU A 80 11.67 3.26 12.70
N SER A 81 11.21 2.07 13.06
CA SER A 81 9.80 1.63 12.93
C SER A 81 9.07 1.51 14.26
N PHE A 82 9.74 1.77 15.39
CA PHE A 82 9.18 1.74 16.75
C PHE A 82 8.60 0.37 17.21
N ASP A 83 8.81 -0.68 16.42
CA ASP A 83 8.39 -2.05 16.72
C ASP A 83 8.98 -2.56 18.06
N GLY A 84 8.12 -3.07 18.95
CA GLY A 84 8.50 -3.57 20.27
C GLY A 84 8.13 -2.65 21.44
N GLY A 85 7.46 -1.53 21.18
CA GLY A 85 6.74 -0.76 22.21
C GLY A 85 7.65 -0.07 23.24
N ALA A 86 8.92 0.11 22.90
CA ALA A 86 9.91 0.76 23.73
C ALA A 86 10.53 1.95 22.97
N LEU A 87 10.86 3.01 23.70
CA LEU A 87 11.61 4.13 23.13
C LEU A 87 12.99 3.63 22.63
N PRO A 88 13.35 3.81 21.34
CA PRO A 88 14.56 3.22 20.79
C PRO A 88 15.86 3.81 21.37
N GLU A 89 17.00 3.16 21.13
CA GLU A 89 18.28 3.63 21.65
C GLU A 89 18.64 5.01 21.05
N GLY A 90 19.00 5.96 21.91
CA GLY A 90 19.32 7.34 21.54
C GLY A 90 18.10 8.28 21.42
N TRP A 91 16.88 7.75 21.30
CA TRP A 91 15.66 8.57 21.30
C TRP A 91 15.33 9.08 22.71
N SER A 92 14.63 10.21 22.77
CA SER A 92 14.19 10.82 24.04
C SER A 92 12.79 11.44 23.92
N ILE A 93 12.09 11.53 25.05
CA ILE A 93 10.81 12.26 25.15
C ILE A 93 10.97 13.29 26.26
N ASP A 94 10.70 14.55 25.96
CA ASP A 94 10.45 15.61 26.95
C ASP A 94 8.95 15.94 26.94
N SER A 95 8.37 16.17 28.11
CA SER A 95 6.94 16.47 28.23
C SER A 95 6.66 17.21 29.52
N ASN A 96 5.75 18.17 29.46
CA ASN A 96 5.27 18.86 30.66
C ASN A 96 4.36 17.97 31.54
N GLU A 97 3.80 16.90 30.97
CA GLU A 97 2.98 15.90 31.66
C GLU A 97 3.59 14.49 31.50
N ALA A 98 3.57 13.69 32.57
CA ALA A 98 4.26 12.39 32.63
C ALA A 98 3.46 11.27 33.35
N GLU A 99 2.21 11.53 33.73
CA GLU A 99 1.32 10.55 34.38
C GLU A 99 -0.07 10.59 33.74
N GLY A 100 -0.50 9.50 33.11
CA GLY A 100 -1.81 9.36 32.48
C GLY A 100 -1.79 8.38 31.32
N GLU A 101 -2.98 8.02 30.82
CA GLU A 101 -3.13 7.37 29.51
C GLU A 101 -2.99 8.47 28.45
N TYR A 102 -2.14 8.26 27.43
CA TYR A 102 -1.80 9.27 26.40
C TYR A 102 -1.19 10.59 26.93
N ALA A 103 -0.54 10.56 28.10
CA ALA A 103 0.18 11.72 28.64
C ALA A 103 1.48 12.00 27.84
N GLY A 104 1.42 12.92 26.89
CA GLY A 104 2.52 13.20 25.97
C GLY A 104 2.64 12.18 24.83
N TRP A 105 3.84 12.07 24.24
CA TRP A 105 4.14 11.00 23.28
C TRP A 105 4.17 9.63 23.98
N VAL A 106 3.35 8.69 23.49
CA VAL A 106 3.29 7.30 23.98
C VAL A 106 3.29 6.31 22.82
N THR A 107 3.78 5.09 23.05
CA THR A 107 3.65 3.97 22.09
C THR A 107 2.27 3.34 22.17
N THR A 108 1.68 2.96 21.04
CA THR A 108 0.40 2.24 20.96
C THR A 108 0.32 1.38 19.70
N THR A 109 -0.64 0.46 19.63
CA THR A 109 -1.04 -0.20 18.38
C THR A 109 -2.33 0.42 17.82
N ARG A 110 -2.57 0.26 16.51
CA ARG A 110 -3.76 0.81 15.85
C ARG A 110 -5.08 0.32 16.47
N SER A 111 -5.07 -0.93 16.91
CA SER A 111 -6.21 -1.59 17.56
C SER A 111 -6.45 -1.15 19.00
N GLU A 112 -5.41 -0.80 19.75
CA GLU A 112 -5.55 -0.26 21.11
C GLU A 112 -5.95 1.21 21.07
N TRP A 113 -5.34 1.99 20.17
CA TRP A 113 -5.60 3.42 20.02
C TRP A 113 -7.05 3.76 19.67
N SER A 114 -7.67 2.93 18.83
CA SER A 114 -9.07 3.08 18.39
C SER A 114 -10.10 2.34 19.27
N ALA A 115 -9.66 1.53 20.26
CA ALA A 115 -10.54 0.63 21.02
C ALA A 115 -11.63 1.31 21.84
N SER A 116 -11.32 2.47 22.42
CA SER A 116 -12.20 3.25 23.31
C SER A 116 -13.04 4.27 22.51
N VAL A 117 -12.39 4.95 21.57
CA VAL A 117 -12.95 5.96 20.67
C VAL A 117 -12.14 5.96 19.37
N ASP A 118 -12.78 5.63 18.26
CA ASP A 118 -12.10 5.71 16.95
C ASP A 118 -11.84 7.18 16.58
N ASN A 119 -12.88 7.96 16.24
CA ASN A 119 -12.73 9.31 15.69
C ASN A 119 -11.60 9.38 14.64
N MET A 120 -11.63 8.43 13.69
CA MET A 120 -10.70 8.24 12.58
C MET A 120 -9.31 7.66 12.88
N ARG A 121 -8.99 7.29 14.14
CA ARG A 121 -7.69 6.70 14.53
C ARG A 121 -7.36 5.38 13.83
N ASP A 122 -8.35 4.50 13.63
CA ASP A 122 -8.16 3.22 12.92
C ASP A 122 -7.82 3.42 11.42
N ARG A 123 -8.00 4.65 10.89
CA ARG A 123 -7.62 5.01 9.52
C ARG A 123 -6.12 5.26 9.35
N PHE A 124 -5.30 5.18 10.39
CA PHE A 124 -3.84 5.17 10.24
C PHE A 124 -3.34 3.82 9.69
N GLY A 125 -3.87 3.40 8.54
CA GLY A 125 -3.59 2.11 7.91
C GLY A 125 -2.13 1.91 7.50
N ARG A 126 -1.36 3.01 7.41
CA ARG A 126 0.08 2.99 7.11
C ARG A 126 0.94 2.53 8.28
N SER A 127 0.44 2.70 9.51
CA SER A 127 1.14 2.17 10.68
C SER A 127 1.37 0.66 10.54
N HIS A 128 2.54 0.19 11.00
CA HIS A 128 2.89 -1.23 10.90
C HIS A 128 2.41 -2.00 12.13
N ALA A 129 3.16 -1.99 13.24
CA ALA A 129 2.78 -2.70 14.46
C ALA A 129 2.55 -1.72 15.63
N GLU A 130 3.62 -1.21 16.22
CA GLU A 130 3.61 -0.23 17.32
C GLU A 130 4.17 1.10 16.82
N PHE A 131 3.51 2.20 17.18
CA PHE A 131 3.88 3.54 16.71
C PHE A 131 3.71 4.58 17.82
N PHE A 132 4.27 5.77 17.62
CA PHE A 132 4.14 6.86 18.57
C PHE A 132 2.93 7.74 18.30
N VAL A 133 2.24 8.14 19.37
CA VAL A 133 1.12 9.07 19.31
C VAL A 133 1.18 10.10 20.44
N ALA A 134 0.83 11.34 20.11
CA ALA A 134 0.41 12.37 21.05
C ALA A 134 -1.11 12.58 20.85
N ASP A 135 -1.94 12.31 21.87
CA ASP A 135 -3.42 12.34 21.78
C ASP A 135 -4.03 13.11 22.96
N ALA A 136 -4.16 14.43 22.80
CA ALA A 136 -4.73 15.31 23.82
C ALA A 136 -6.22 15.00 24.08
N GLY A 137 -6.94 14.55 23.05
CA GLY A 137 -8.35 14.15 23.16
C GLY A 137 -8.59 12.91 24.04
N GLN A 138 -7.68 11.92 24.03
CA GLN A 138 -7.75 10.77 24.94
C GLN A 138 -7.12 11.04 26.31
N PHE A 139 -6.06 11.85 26.38
CA PHE A 139 -5.53 12.32 27.67
C PHE A 139 -6.55 13.17 28.45
N GLY A 140 -7.34 13.98 27.73
CA GLY A 140 -8.38 14.84 28.32
C GLY A 140 -7.81 16.04 29.09
N GLY A 141 -6.66 16.54 28.67
CA GLY A 141 -5.92 17.62 29.33
C GLY A 141 -4.96 18.32 28.37
N ASP A 142 -4.39 19.43 28.81
CA ASP A 142 -3.44 20.22 28.03
C ASP A 142 -2.03 19.66 28.21
N PHE A 143 -1.29 19.44 27.12
CA PHE A 143 0.12 19.06 27.19
C PHE A 143 0.96 19.62 26.03
N GLU A 144 2.27 19.67 26.27
CA GLU A 144 3.33 19.94 25.32
C GLU A 144 4.34 18.79 25.45
N SER A 145 4.60 18.07 24.36
CA SER A 145 5.51 16.92 24.36
C SER A 145 6.33 16.87 23.08
N THR A 146 7.62 16.61 23.24
CA THR A 146 8.61 16.53 22.16
C THR A 146 9.25 15.15 22.18
N LEU A 147 9.08 14.41 21.09
CA LEU A 147 9.85 13.20 20.80
C LEU A 147 11.07 13.64 19.98
N THR A 148 12.27 13.21 20.36
CA THR A 148 13.53 13.53 19.67
C THR A 148 14.24 12.26 19.24
N SER A 149 14.71 12.23 17.99
CA SER A 149 15.45 11.11 17.42
C SER A 149 16.81 10.90 18.08
N ALA A 150 17.39 9.72 17.88
CA ALA A 150 18.84 9.58 17.94
C ALA A 150 19.52 10.48 16.89
N ALA A 151 20.77 10.88 17.15
CA ALA A 151 21.59 11.58 16.17
C ALA A 151 21.94 10.66 14.98
N VAL A 152 21.74 11.17 13.76
CA VAL A 152 22.03 10.49 12.50
C VAL A 152 23.27 11.10 11.86
N ASP A 153 24.21 10.26 11.42
CA ASP A 153 25.42 10.66 10.70
C ASP A 153 25.06 11.27 9.34
N VAL A 154 25.57 12.46 9.06
CA VAL A 154 25.40 13.19 7.78
C VAL A 154 26.74 13.68 7.22
N GLU A 155 27.88 13.16 7.70
CA GLU A 155 29.21 13.61 7.27
C GLU A 155 29.35 13.49 5.74
N GLY A 156 29.62 14.63 5.09
CA GLY A 156 29.87 14.67 3.65
C GLY A 156 28.62 14.57 2.76
N LEU A 157 27.42 14.81 3.29
CA LEU A 157 26.20 15.00 2.50
C LEU A 157 25.95 16.48 2.21
N ASN A 158 25.38 16.82 1.05
CA ASN A 158 24.93 18.20 0.76
C ASN A 158 23.49 18.42 1.24
N GLN A 159 22.65 17.38 1.14
CA GLN A 159 21.25 17.38 1.56
C GLN A 159 20.86 16.03 2.15
N VAL A 160 19.85 16.03 3.03
CA VAL A 160 19.15 14.82 3.46
C VAL A 160 17.64 14.96 3.27
N ARG A 161 16.96 13.83 3.12
CA ARG A 161 15.51 13.74 3.11
C ARG A 161 15.04 13.00 4.35
N LEU A 162 14.30 13.67 5.22
CA LEU A 162 13.53 13.04 6.29
C LEU A 162 12.21 12.54 5.71
N THR A 163 11.85 11.28 5.97
CA THR A 163 10.50 10.75 5.73
C THR A 163 9.92 10.15 6.99
N PHE A 164 8.62 10.29 7.21
CA PHE A 164 7.91 9.54 8.25
C PHE A 164 6.42 9.42 7.92
N ASP A 165 5.81 8.35 8.38
CA ASP A 165 4.39 8.09 8.23
C ASP A 165 3.62 8.92 9.27
N SER A 166 2.53 9.59 8.87
CA SER A 166 1.91 10.65 9.67
C SER A 166 0.39 10.58 9.62
N HIS A 167 -0.23 10.78 10.77
CA HIS A 167 -1.68 10.83 10.93
C HIS A 167 -2.04 11.97 11.88
N TYR A 168 -2.17 13.17 11.33
CA TYR A 168 -2.46 14.40 12.07
C TYR A 168 -3.91 14.82 11.88
N ARG A 169 -4.61 15.08 12.98
CA ARG A 169 -5.94 15.70 12.97
C ARG A 169 -5.88 16.98 13.81
N GLY A 170 -6.19 18.13 13.21
CA GLY A 170 -6.00 19.46 13.81
C GLY A 170 -7.26 20.08 14.42
N THR A 171 -7.08 20.98 15.38
CA THR A 171 -8.11 21.92 15.87
C THR A 171 -7.47 23.26 16.26
N ASP A 172 -8.27 24.31 16.45
CA ASP A 172 -7.81 25.64 16.85
C ASP A 172 -7.02 25.59 18.18
N GLY A 173 -5.75 25.99 18.13
CA GLY A 173 -4.86 26.01 19.30
C GLY A 173 -3.96 24.77 19.45
N GLN A 174 -4.20 23.74 18.65
CA GLN A 174 -3.31 22.57 18.53
C GLN A 174 -2.23 22.82 17.46
N SER A 175 -1.02 22.28 17.67
CA SER A 175 0.02 22.26 16.63
C SER A 175 0.93 21.05 16.73
N GLY A 176 1.28 20.47 15.58
CA GLY A 176 2.44 19.60 15.40
C GLY A 176 3.56 20.35 14.68
N VAL A 177 4.79 20.24 15.17
CA VAL A 177 5.98 20.90 14.59
C VAL A 177 7.11 19.87 14.47
N VAL A 178 7.82 19.89 13.34
CA VAL A 178 9.09 19.15 13.19
C VAL A 178 10.23 20.15 13.09
N GLU A 179 11.26 19.95 13.90
CA GLU A 179 12.51 20.70 13.85
C GLU A 179 13.70 19.77 13.56
N ALA A 180 14.78 20.35 13.02
CA ALA A 180 16.08 19.70 12.87
C ALA A 180 17.16 20.50 13.61
N SER A 181 18.09 19.81 14.28
CA SER A 181 19.31 20.40 14.84
C SER A 181 20.54 19.68 14.29
N PHE A 182 21.53 20.43 13.84
CA PHE A 182 22.83 19.90 13.42
C PHE A 182 23.87 20.08 14.51
N ASP A 183 24.61 19.02 14.85
CA ASP A 183 25.67 18.97 15.86
C ASP A 183 25.29 19.59 17.23
N GLY A 184 24.02 19.46 17.63
CA GLY A 184 23.47 20.05 18.85
C GLY A 184 23.36 21.59 18.82
N GLY A 185 23.25 22.17 17.62
CA GLY A 185 23.10 23.60 17.36
C GLY A 185 21.68 24.15 17.57
N GLU A 186 21.44 25.35 17.01
CA GLU A 186 20.12 25.98 17.00
C GLU A 186 19.15 25.18 16.11
N THR A 187 17.93 24.93 16.60
CA THR A 187 16.91 24.19 15.86
C THR A 187 16.37 25.01 14.68
N THR A 188 16.01 24.33 13.61
CA THR A 188 15.31 24.90 12.44
C THR A 188 13.99 24.18 12.24
N GLU A 189 12.88 24.91 12.27
CA GLU A 189 11.55 24.40 11.91
C GLU A 189 11.50 24.00 10.43
N ILE A 190 11.16 22.74 10.16
CA ILE A 190 11.07 22.16 8.80
C ILE A 190 9.65 21.72 8.41
N LEU A 191 8.74 21.55 9.39
CA LEU A 191 7.32 21.32 9.17
C LEU A 191 6.48 21.91 10.31
N ARG A 192 5.29 22.40 9.97
CA ARG A 192 4.28 22.92 10.88
C ARG A 192 2.90 22.47 10.42
N LEU A 193 2.11 21.94 11.36
CA LEU A 193 0.76 21.43 11.17
C LEU A 193 -0.16 22.08 12.23
N ASP A 194 -0.92 23.08 11.83
CA ASP A 194 -1.80 23.91 12.67
C ASP A 194 -2.89 24.58 11.82
N SER A 195 -3.80 25.34 12.44
CA SER A 195 -4.93 25.98 11.74
C SER A 195 -4.54 27.04 10.69
N GLU A 196 -3.25 27.40 10.55
CA GLU A 196 -2.76 28.24 9.45
C GLU A 196 -2.25 27.42 8.25
N SER A 197 -1.96 26.12 8.45
CA SER A 197 -1.29 25.23 7.51
C SER A 197 -2.11 24.00 7.08
N VAL A 198 -3.12 23.59 7.85
CA VAL A 198 -3.99 22.43 7.55
C VAL A 198 -5.47 22.76 7.76
N GLU A 199 -6.37 21.96 7.17
CA GLU A 199 -7.81 22.05 7.51
C GLU A 199 -8.11 21.44 8.89
N ASN A 200 -8.69 22.23 9.79
CA ASN A 200 -9.18 21.76 11.10
C ASN A 200 -10.26 20.67 10.93
N ASP A 201 -10.40 19.82 11.95
CA ASP A 201 -11.25 18.63 11.99
C ASP A 201 -10.90 17.50 11.00
N TYR A 202 -10.61 17.80 9.73
CA TYR A 202 -10.25 16.80 8.72
C TYR A 202 -9.51 17.44 7.52
N ASP A 203 -8.21 17.19 7.44
CA ASP A 203 -7.39 17.47 6.26
C ASP A 203 -6.99 16.13 5.61
N ALA A 204 -7.50 15.87 4.41
CA ALA A 204 -7.28 14.61 3.72
C ALA A 204 -5.80 14.34 3.38
N LEU A 205 -4.95 15.38 3.23
CA LEU A 205 -3.53 15.23 2.95
C LEU A 205 -2.73 14.78 4.19
N GLN A 206 -3.19 15.16 5.38
CA GLN A 206 -2.49 14.93 6.66
C GLN A 206 -2.95 13.66 7.40
N MET A 207 -4.05 13.07 6.94
CA MET A 207 -4.58 11.80 7.43
C MET A 207 -3.95 10.63 6.67
N ASN A 208 -3.34 9.68 7.39
CA ASN A 208 -2.71 8.46 6.84
C ASN A 208 -1.59 8.73 5.79
N GLY A 209 -1.02 9.94 5.83
CA GLY A 209 -0.01 10.41 4.89
C GLY A 209 1.39 9.90 5.19
N ASN A 210 2.33 10.34 4.35
CA ASN A 210 3.77 10.26 4.60
C ASN A 210 4.33 11.67 4.36
N GLN A 211 5.06 12.19 5.34
CA GLN A 211 5.80 13.45 5.20
C GLN A 211 7.13 13.16 4.55
N SER A 212 7.57 14.02 3.62
CA SER A 212 8.85 13.92 2.93
C SER A 212 9.48 15.31 2.82
N LEU A 213 10.46 15.58 3.68
CA LEU A 213 11.07 16.89 3.86
C LEU A 213 12.54 16.83 3.43
N VAL A 214 12.94 17.66 2.47
CA VAL A 214 14.34 17.81 2.05
C VAL A 214 14.95 19.03 2.73
N LEU A 215 16.15 18.88 3.27
CA LEU A 215 16.88 19.91 4.00
C LEU A 215 18.37 19.93 3.60
N ASP A 216 18.90 21.14 3.42
CA ASP A 216 20.33 21.37 3.20
C ASP A 216 21.12 21.02 4.47
N VAL A 217 22.22 20.28 4.31
CA VAL A 217 23.17 19.97 5.37
C VAL A 217 24.20 21.12 5.46
N PRO A 218 24.39 21.75 6.64
CA PRO A 218 25.41 22.78 6.80
C PRO A 218 26.81 22.26 6.49
N THR A 219 27.67 23.13 5.94
CA THR A 219 29.07 22.78 5.66
C THR A 219 29.78 22.33 6.93
N ASP A 220 30.51 21.21 6.83
CA ASP A 220 31.23 20.55 7.92
C ASP A 220 30.34 19.97 9.05
N ALA A 221 29.02 19.82 8.84
CA ALA A 221 28.15 19.13 9.81
C ALA A 221 28.39 17.61 9.81
N GLU A 222 28.47 17.02 11.01
CA GLU A 222 28.70 15.57 11.21
C GLU A 222 27.39 14.84 11.53
N SER A 223 26.43 15.50 12.16
CA SER A 223 25.22 14.88 12.71
C SER A 223 23.96 15.72 12.62
N VAL A 224 22.80 15.07 12.52
CA VAL A 224 21.47 15.70 12.62
C VAL A 224 20.56 14.95 13.61
N GLU A 225 19.83 15.68 14.44
CA GLU A 225 18.74 15.20 15.28
C GLU A 225 17.43 15.85 14.83
N PHE A 226 16.33 15.08 14.82
CA PHE A 226 14.99 15.56 14.48
C PHE A 226 14.08 15.50 15.71
N SER A 227 13.19 16.48 15.87
CA SER A 227 12.24 16.51 16.98
C SER A 227 10.82 16.82 16.53
N TRP A 228 9.86 16.02 16.99
CA TRP A 228 8.42 16.15 16.76
C TRP A 228 7.77 16.71 18.03
N THR A 229 7.45 18.00 18.01
CA THR A 229 6.78 18.69 19.12
C THR A 229 5.28 18.75 18.84
N PHE A 230 4.47 18.23 19.77
CA PHE A 230 3.01 18.36 19.75
C PHE A 230 2.55 19.20 20.94
N ILE A 231 1.67 20.16 20.66
CA ILE A 231 0.95 20.97 21.65
C ILE A 231 -0.54 20.78 21.40
N GLY A 232 -1.30 20.40 22.43
CA GLY A 232 -2.74 20.26 22.39
C GLY A 232 -3.41 20.56 23.73
N ASP A 233 -4.71 20.86 23.69
CA ASP A 233 -5.55 21.08 24.86
C ASP A 233 -6.59 19.96 25.04
N ALA A 234 -7.35 20.01 26.14
CA ALA A 234 -8.36 18.98 26.47
C ALA A 234 -9.50 18.81 25.44
N ASP A 235 -9.71 19.77 24.54
CA ASP A 235 -10.67 19.71 23.42
C ASP A 235 -9.98 19.32 22.08
N GLY A 236 -8.69 18.97 22.14
CA GLY A 236 -7.83 18.58 21.04
C GLY A 236 -8.09 17.20 20.43
N TYR A 237 -7.39 16.94 19.32
CA TYR A 237 -7.29 15.63 18.68
C TYR A 237 -5.89 15.05 18.93
N TYR A 238 -5.10 14.80 17.87
CA TYR A 238 -3.93 13.94 17.94
C TYR A 238 -2.95 14.08 16.77
N TRP A 239 -1.76 13.53 16.97
CA TRP A 239 -0.77 13.22 15.95
C TRP A 239 -0.18 11.82 16.18
N GLY A 240 -0.35 10.91 15.23
CA GLY A 240 0.38 9.65 15.17
C GLY A 240 1.55 9.72 14.18
N ILE A 241 2.70 9.14 14.53
CA ILE A 241 3.86 8.99 13.64
C ILE A 241 4.48 7.59 13.72
N ASP A 242 4.97 7.09 12.59
CA ASP A 242 5.60 5.77 12.42
C ASP A 242 6.72 5.85 11.36
N SER A 243 7.61 4.87 11.32
CA SER A 243 8.48 4.54 10.18
C SER A 243 9.32 5.74 9.70
N VAL A 244 10.02 6.33 10.66
CA VAL A 244 10.94 7.45 10.46
C VAL A 244 12.17 6.93 9.72
N ALA A 245 12.56 7.61 8.64
CA ALA A 245 13.77 7.30 7.92
C ALA A 245 14.47 8.57 7.42
N VAL A 246 15.81 8.52 7.42
CA VAL A 246 16.67 9.58 6.89
C VAL A 246 17.41 9.03 5.70
N HIS A 247 17.27 9.70 4.56
CA HIS A 247 17.78 9.28 3.26
C HIS A 247 18.79 10.30 2.74
N GLN A 248 19.75 9.82 1.97
CA GLN A 248 20.42 10.65 0.97
C GLN A 248 19.38 11.18 -0.04
N VAL A 249 19.57 12.41 -0.51
CA VAL A 249 18.78 12.92 -1.64
C VAL A 249 19.32 12.29 -2.92
N GLN A 250 18.45 11.70 -3.74
CA GLN A 250 18.84 11.12 -5.03
C GLN A 250 19.07 12.24 -6.06
N ASN A 251 20.19 12.25 -6.76
CA ASN A 251 20.51 13.21 -7.82
C ASN A 251 19.44 13.20 -8.94
N GLU A 252 19.28 14.31 -9.67
CA GLU A 252 18.41 14.35 -10.85
C GLU A 252 18.91 13.39 -11.94
N THR A 253 18.00 12.67 -12.60
CA THR A 253 18.33 11.75 -13.70
C THR A 253 17.85 12.28 -15.04
N GLU A 254 18.76 12.36 -16.03
CA GLU A 254 18.45 12.55 -17.45
C GLU A 254 18.42 11.21 -18.21
N GLY A 255 18.23 10.10 -17.49
CA GLY A 255 18.22 8.75 -18.05
C GLY A 255 17.09 8.53 -19.07
N ALA A 256 17.32 7.62 -20.02
CA ALA A 256 16.27 7.16 -20.92
C ALA A 256 15.21 6.36 -20.14
N THR A 257 13.95 6.48 -20.53
CA THR A 257 12.82 5.84 -19.83
C THR A 257 12.10 4.80 -20.68
N THR A 258 11.44 3.87 -19.99
CA THR A 258 10.39 3.03 -20.56
C THR A 258 9.07 3.44 -19.90
N ASN A 259 8.16 3.97 -20.71
CA ASN A 259 6.97 4.68 -20.20
C ASN A 259 5.69 3.86 -20.43
N ALA A 260 4.70 4.02 -19.57
CA ALA A 260 3.35 3.54 -19.83
C ALA A 260 2.29 4.56 -19.40
N TRP A 261 1.16 4.55 -20.09
CA TRP A 261 -0.06 5.24 -19.66
C TRP A 261 -0.89 4.31 -18.79
N VAL A 262 -1.54 4.82 -17.75
CA VAL A 262 -2.30 4.04 -16.78
C VAL A 262 -3.69 4.66 -16.57
N VAL A 263 -4.74 3.86 -16.74
CA VAL A 263 -6.14 4.25 -16.57
C VAL A 263 -6.92 3.14 -15.85
N SER A 264 -8.03 3.48 -15.20
CA SER A 264 -8.90 2.50 -14.52
C SER A 264 -10.32 3.05 -14.36
N ASP A 265 -11.26 2.17 -13.99
CA ASP A 265 -12.58 2.55 -13.48
C ASP A 265 -13.34 3.47 -14.45
N ILE A 266 -13.33 3.07 -15.73
CA ILE A 266 -14.03 3.71 -16.85
C ILE A 266 -15.54 3.48 -16.73
N GLN A 267 -15.96 2.30 -16.28
CA GLN A 267 -17.34 1.97 -15.90
C GLN A 267 -18.43 2.53 -16.85
N GLY A 268 -18.24 2.39 -18.16
CA GLY A 268 -19.19 2.86 -19.17
C GLY A 268 -19.09 4.35 -19.53
N HIS A 269 -17.93 4.97 -19.32
CA HIS A 269 -17.58 6.33 -19.78
C HIS A 269 -16.56 6.29 -20.94
N PRO A 270 -16.91 5.68 -22.10
CA PRO A 270 -15.99 5.54 -23.24
C PRO A 270 -15.51 6.89 -23.79
N HIS A 271 -16.32 7.94 -23.69
CA HIS A 271 -15.95 9.29 -24.12
C HIS A 271 -14.90 9.94 -23.21
N ASP A 272 -14.89 9.61 -21.92
CA ASP A 272 -13.90 10.11 -20.96
C ASP A 272 -12.57 9.37 -21.16
N LEU A 273 -12.61 8.05 -21.42
CA LEU A 273 -11.46 7.27 -21.90
C LEU A 273 -10.89 7.82 -23.22
N GLU A 274 -11.74 8.06 -24.23
CA GLU A 274 -11.30 8.63 -25.52
C GLU A 274 -10.67 10.01 -25.33
N SER A 275 -11.23 10.85 -24.46
CA SER A 275 -10.70 12.18 -24.15
C SER A 275 -9.35 12.11 -23.42
N GLY A 276 -9.22 11.25 -22.41
CA GLY A 276 -7.98 11.03 -21.67
C GLY A 276 -6.87 10.48 -22.56
N LEU A 277 -7.16 9.53 -23.47
CA LEU A 277 -6.20 9.02 -24.44
C LEU A 277 -5.73 10.07 -25.45
N ASN A 278 -6.60 11.00 -25.87
CA ASN A 278 -6.18 12.15 -26.69
C ASN A 278 -5.30 13.12 -25.88
N TRP A 279 -5.65 13.40 -24.62
CA TRP A 279 -4.83 14.25 -23.74
C TRP A 279 -3.44 13.66 -23.52
N LEU A 280 -3.36 12.36 -23.21
CA LEU A 280 -2.10 11.64 -23.01
C LEU A 280 -1.26 11.64 -24.29
N ALA A 281 -1.85 11.43 -25.46
CA ALA A 281 -1.14 11.52 -26.73
C ALA A 281 -0.56 12.92 -27.06
N GLU A 282 -1.19 13.98 -26.55
CA GLU A 282 -0.73 15.36 -26.73
C GLU A 282 0.35 15.78 -25.70
N ASN A 283 0.38 15.18 -24.51
CA ASN A 283 1.18 15.65 -23.36
C ASN A 283 2.20 14.65 -22.81
N ALA A 284 2.05 13.35 -23.06
CA ALA A 284 2.87 12.25 -22.56
C ALA A 284 3.31 11.32 -23.69
N ALA A 285 4.29 11.77 -24.48
CA ALA A 285 4.73 11.11 -25.70
C ALA A 285 5.40 9.73 -25.48
N ASP A 286 5.43 8.95 -26.57
CA ASP A 286 6.19 7.69 -26.70
C ASP A 286 6.02 6.65 -25.57
N PRO A 287 4.77 6.28 -25.18
CA PRO A 287 4.53 5.15 -24.28
C PRO A 287 4.85 3.80 -24.95
N SER A 288 5.39 2.86 -24.18
CA SER A 288 5.52 1.46 -24.57
C SER A 288 4.20 0.68 -24.45
N ALA A 289 3.30 1.08 -23.54
CA ALA A 289 1.99 0.42 -23.35
C ALA A 289 0.92 1.33 -22.72
N LEU A 290 -0.34 0.90 -22.88
CA LEU A 290 -1.49 1.35 -22.09
C LEU A 290 -1.88 0.27 -21.08
N LEU A 291 -1.86 0.61 -19.79
CA LEU A 291 -2.28 -0.23 -18.68
C LEU A 291 -3.72 0.15 -18.28
N MET A 292 -4.64 -0.81 -18.32
CA MET A 292 -6.03 -0.64 -17.88
C MET A 292 -6.27 -1.46 -16.61
N VAL A 293 -6.43 -0.83 -15.45
CA VAL A 293 -6.37 -1.49 -14.13
C VAL A 293 -7.76 -1.98 -13.65
N GLY A 294 -8.61 -2.39 -14.59
CA GLY A 294 -9.94 -2.98 -14.34
C GLY A 294 -11.10 -1.99 -14.44
N ASP A 295 -12.32 -2.51 -14.29
CA ASP A 295 -13.58 -1.76 -14.38
C ASP A 295 -13.68 -0.90 -15.66
N ILE A 296 -13.36 -1.54 -16.78
CA ILE A 296 -13.29 -0.96 -18.13
C ILE A 296 -14.71 -0.73 -18.67
N VAL A 297 -15.63 -1.64 -18.34
CA VAL A 297 -17.06 -1.60 -18.72
C VAL A 297 -17.94 -1.41 -17.48
N ASN A 298 -19.20 -1.00 -17.63
CA ASN A 298 -20.08 -0.77 -16.48
C ASN A 298 -20.72 -2.04 -15.92
N THR A 299 -20.99 -3.06 -16.75
CA THR A 299 -21.60 -4.32 -16.30
C THR A 299 -21.02 -5.56 -16.96
N GLY A 300 -20.18 -5.43 -17.99
CA GLY A 300 -19.75 -6.57 -18.82
C GLY A 300 -20.71 -6.87 -19.96
N ALA A 301 -21.65 -5.97 -20.26
CA ALA A 301 -22.62 -6.16 -21.33
C ALA A 301 -21.92 -6.20 -22.70
N PRO A 302 -22.37 -7.05 -23.64
CA PRO A 302 -21.80 -7.06 -24.99
C PRO A 302 -21.87 -5.73 -25.74
N ALA A 303 -22.76 -4.80 -25.34
CA ALA A 303 -22.83 -3.45 -25.92
C ALA A 303 -21.73 -2.52 -25.37
N GLU A 304 -21.49 -2.54 -24.06
CA GLU A 304 -20.43 -1.76 -23.40
C GLU A 304 -19.05 -2.16 -23.94
N TRP A 305 -18.81 -3.45 -24.17
CA TRP A 305 -17.60 -3.91 -24.85
C TRP A 305 -17.45 -3.36 -26.27
N GLN A 306 -18.55 -3.19 -27.04
CA GLN A 306 -18.47 -2.57 -28.36
C GLN A 306 -18.15 -1.07 -28.27
N GLU A 307 -18.67 -0.36 -27.28
CA GLU A 307 -18.34 1.04 -27.03
C GLU A 307 -16.84 1.20 -26.70
N ILE A 308 -16.25 0.29 -25.93
CA ILE A 308 -14.80 0.25 -25.69
C ILE A 308 -14.02 -0.10 -26.97
N TYR A 309 -14.44 -1.09 -27.76
CA TYR A 309 -13.79 -1.37 -29.05
C TYR A 309 -13.84 -0.18 -30.02
N GLU A 310 -14.93 0.59 -30.05
CA GLU A 310 -15.04 1.81 -30.85
C GLU A 310 -14.01 2.88 -30.40
N VAL A 311 -13.78 3.05 -29.10
CA VAL A 311 -12.70 3.93 -28.58
C VAL A 311 -11.32 3.41 -28.96
N MET A 312 -11.07 2.11 -28.84
CA MET A 312 -9.78 1.50 -29.18
C MET A 312 -9.46 1.61 -30.67
N ASP A 313 -10.47 1.52 -31.55
CA ASP A 313 -10.37 1.76 -33.00
C ASP A 313 -10.14 3.25 -33.33
N ASN A 314 -10.88 4.17 -32.69
CA ASN A 314 -10.73 5.61 -32.91
C ASN A 314 -9.33 6.11 -32.50
N THR A 315 -8.80 5.59 -31.39
CA THR A 315 -7.50 5.97 -30.82
C THR A 315 -6.31 5.20 -31.40
N ALA A 316 -6.52 4.26 -32.33
CA ALA A 316 -5.49 3.36 -32.86
C ALA A 316 -4.30 4.03 -33.58
N GLN A 317 -4.34 5.35 -33.82
CA GLN A 317 -3.21 6.11 -34.40
C GLN A 317 -2.39 6.89 -33.36
N ILE A 318 -2.87 6.95 -32.11
CA ILE A 318 -2.27 7.74 -31.02
C ILE A 318 -1.92 6.89 -29.79
N ARG A 319 -2.63 5.77 -29.60
CA ARG A 319 -2.44 4.81 -28.50
C ARG A 319 -1.28 3.86 -28.83
N PRO A 320 -0.48 3.42 -27.83
CA PRO A 320 0.53 2.38 -28.03
C PRO A 320 -0.06 1.06 -28.55
N ASP A 321 0.75 0.31 -29.30
CA ASP A 321 0.39 -1.00 -29.85
C ASP A 321 0.06 -2.03 -28.75
N VAL A 322 0.72 -1.93 -27.60
CA VAL A 322 0.51 -2.82 -26.44
C VAL A 322 -0.57 -2.24 -25.53
N THR A 323 -1.54 -3.08 -25.16
CA THR A 323 -2.51 -2.78 -24.10
C THR A 323 -2.54 -3.96 -23.12
N VAL A 324 -2.42 -3.66 -21.82
CA VAL A 324 -2.40 -4.64 -20.74
C VAL A 324 -3.59 -4.34 -19.83
N ALA A 325 -4.55 -5.27 -19.73
CA ALA A 325 -5.74 -5.10 -18.91
C ALA A 325 -5.72 -5.98 -17.66
N ALA A 326 -6.20 -5.48 -16.52
CA ALA A 326 -6.63 -6.27 -15.37
C ALA A 326 -8.16 -6.45 -15.38
N ILE A 327 -8.66 -7.49 -14.70
CA ILE A 327 -10.12 -7.71 -14.54
C ILE A 327 -10.60 -7.04 -13.25
N GLY A 328 -11.67 -6.27 -13.33
CA GLY A 328 -12.38 -5.70 -12.18
C GLY A 328 -13.72 -6.39 -11.90
N ASN A 329 -14.53 -5.77 -11.05
CA ASN A 329 -15.85 -6.29 -10.67
C ASN A 329 -16.97 -5.87 -11.61
N HIS A 330 -16.83 -4.79 -12.37
CA HIS A 330 -17.83 -4.41 -13.35
C HIS A 330 -17.80 -5.34 -14.58
N GLU A 331 -16.65 -5.94 -14.92
CA GLU A 331 -16.56 -6.95 -15.99
C GLU A 331 -17.50 -8.15 -15.78
N ARG A 332 -17.87 -8.49 -14.54
CA ARG A 332 -18.60 -9.73 -14.18
C ARG A 332 -20.10 -9.58 -13.93
N TYR A 333 -20.69 -8.37 -13.91
CA TYR A 333 -22.07 -8.18 -13.44
C TYR A 333 -23.19 -8.56 -14.43
N TYR A 334 -22.89 -8.72 -15.72
CA TYR A 334 -23.91 -8.92 -16.75
C TYR A 334 -24.64 -10.26 -16.64
N THR A 335 -25.89 -10.31 -17.11
CA THR A 335 -26.69 -11.54 -17.08
C THR A 335 -26.08 -12.63 -17.97
N GLY A 336 -25.72 -13.76 -17.38
CA GLY A 336 -25.03 -14.86 -18.05
C GLY A 336 -24.17 -15.69 -17.09
N GLY A 337 -23.76 -15.07 -15.98
CA GLY A 337 -22.93 -15.68 -14.95
C GLY A 337 -21.44 -15.48 -15.22
N PHE A 338 -20.65 -15.59 -14.15
CA PHE A 338 -19.22 -15.24 -14.12
C PHE A 338 -18.45 -15.71 -15.36
N GLY A 339 -18.49 -17.01 -15.70
CA GLY A 339 -17.74 -17.56 -16.83
C GLY A 339 -17.98 -16.85 -18.17
N GLN A 340 -19.24 -16.57 -18.54
CA GLN A 340 -19.54 -15.87 -19.81
C GLN A 340 -19.06 -14.41 -19.86
N ASN A 341 -18.84 -13.81 -18.70
CA ASN A 341 -18.43 -12.42 -18.57
C ASN A 341 -16.90 -12.33 -18.50
N HIS A 342 -16.29 -13.21 -17.71
CA HIS A 342 -14.87 -13.53 -17.70
C HIS A 342 -14.35 -13.85 -19.11
N ASP A 343 -15.05 -14.69 -19.89
CA ASP A 343 -14.67 -15.00 -21.28
C ASP A 343 -14.65 -13.77 -22.19
N ARG A 344 -15.51 -12.75 -21.97
CA ARG A 344 -15.48 -11.49 -22.74
C ARG A 344 -14.33 -10.59 -22.34
N PHE A 345 -14.01 -10.53 -21.05
CA PHE A 345 -12.80 -9.85 -20.59
C PHE A 345 -11.55 -10.48 -21.21
N LEU A 346 -11.46 -11.81 -21.25
CA LEU A 346 -10.36 -12.53 -21.88
C LEU A 346 -10.30 -12.33 -23.41
N GLU A 347 -11.44 -12.22 -24.08
CA GLU A 347 -11.53 -11.83 -25.50
C GLU A 347 -10.99 -10.40 -25.73
N PHE A 348 -11.30 -9.45 -24.85
CA PHE A 348 -10.77 -8.07 -24.91
C PHE A 348 -9.27 -8.00 -24.59
N ALA A 349 -8.80 -8.75 -23.59
CA ALA A 349 -7.41 -8.77 -23.15
C ALA A 349 -6.50 -9.68 -24.00
N ASP A 350 -7.03 -10.28 -25.08
CA ASP A 350 -6.39 -11.22 -26.02
C ASP A 350 -5.53 -12.31 -25.34
N ARG A 351 -6.08 -12.97 -24.30
CA ARG A 351 -5.35 -13.95 -23.49
C ARG A 351 -6.20 -15.05 -22.87
N ASP A 352 -5.59 -16.19 -22.58
CA ASP A 352 -6.27 -17.39 -22.03
C ASP A 352 -6.51 -17.36 -20.50
N ARG A 353 -5.98 -16.36 -19.77
CA ARG A 353 -6.03 -16.28 -18.29
C ARG A 353 -6.18 -14.84 -17.80
N VAL A 354 -6.82 -14.63 -16.65
CA VAL A 354 -6.91 -13.29 -16.03
C VAL A 354 -5.59 -12.76 -15.50
N TRP A 355 -4.58 -13.61 -15.37
CA TRP A 355 -3.26 -13.29 -14.86
C TRP A 355 -2.15 -13.71 -15.82
N GLY A 356 -0.99 -13.07 -15.70
CA GLY A 356 0.17 -13.32 -16.56
C GLY A 356 1.24 -12.24 -16.44
N GLU A 357 2.16 -12.20 -17.39
CA GLU A 357 3.25 -11.23 -17.45
C GLU A 357 3.36 -10.65 -18.86
N TYR A 358 3.70 -9.37 -18.91
CA TYR A 358 4.15 -8.65 -20.09
C TYR A 358 5.52 -8.03 -19.78
N VAL A 359 6.35 -7.84 -20.80
CA VAL A 359 7.58 -7.05 -20.68
C VAL A 359 7.46 -5.88 -21.65
N LEU A 360 7.52 -4.67 -21.11
CA LEU A 360 7.52 -3.45 -21.91
C LEU A 360 8.95 -3.18 -22.38
N GLU A 361 9.11 -2.91 -23.66
CA GLU A 361 10.37 -2.49 -24.26
C GLU A 361 10.29 -0.98 -24.56
N GLY A 362 11.25 -0.21 -24.04
CA GLY A 362 11.40 1.23 -24.27
C GLY A 362 12.88 1.63 -24.22
N GLU A 363 13.18 2.94 -24.28
CA GLU A 363 14.58 3.39 -24.31
C GLU A 363 15.30 3.18 -22.96
N GLY A 364 14.56 3.14 -21.85
CA GLY A 364 15.04 2.74 -20.52
C GLY A 364 15.25 1.22 -20.35
N GLY A 365 14.91 0.42 -21.36
CA GLY A 365 15.05 -1.04 -21.37
C GLY A 365 13.79 -1.80 -20.91
N GLU A 366 13.97 -3.06 -20.53
CA GLU A 366 12.87 -3.95 -20.14
C GLU A 366 12.24 -3.55 -18.80
N VAL A 367 10.90 -3.43 -18.78
CA VAL A 367 10.07 -3.23 -17.58
C VAL A 367 9.01 -4.33 -17.49
N PRO A 368 9.06 -5.22 -16.48
CA PRO A 368 8.06 -6.26 -16.30
C PRO A 368 6.75 -5.72 -15.69
N VAL A 369 5.64 -6.18 -16.26
CA VAL A 369 4.26 -5.92 -15.80
C VAL A 369 3.58 -7.25 -15.51
N ILE A 370 3.38 -7.56 -14.23
CA ILE A 370 2.65 -8.74 -13.75
C ILE A 370 1.18 -8.36 -13.54
N VAL A 371 0.25 -9.11 -14.14
CA VAL A 371 -1.19 -8.91 -13.94
C VAL A 371 -1.75 -10.02 -13.08
N LEU A 372 -2.56 -9.65 -12.10
CA LEU A 372 -3.33 -10.53 -11.23
C LEU A 372 -4.85 -10.30 -11.46
N GLY A 373 -5.68 -11.29 -11.15
CA GLY A 373 -7.11 -11.20 -11.36
C GLY A 373 -7.96 -12.33 -10.76
N GLN A 374 -9.27 -12.08 -10.67
CA GLN A 374 -10.25 -13.04 -10.19
C GLN A 374 -10.40 -14.24 -11.15
N GLU A 375 -10.03 -15.44 -10.70
CA GLU A 375 -10.18 -16.68 -11.46
C GLU A 375 -11.54 -17.35 -11.24
N PHE A 376 -12.18 -17.11 -10.09
CA PHE A 376 -13.39 -17.83 -9.67
C PHE A 376 -14.51 -16.90 -9.19
N GLY A 377 -15.76 -17.26 -9.50
CA GLY A 377 -16.93 -16.56 -9.01
C GLY A 377 -17.32 -16.95 -7.58
N GLY A 378 -16.88 -16.16 -6.59
CA GLY A 378 -17.29 -16.26 -5.18
C GLY A 378 -16.57 -17.38 -4.38
N PRO A 379 -16.70 -17.39 -3.04
CA PRO A 379 -17.55 -16.52 -2.22
C PRO A 379 -16.97 -15.12 -1.94
N SER A 380 -15.66 -14.92 -2.07
CA SER A 380 -15.01 -13.61 -2.01
C SER A 380 -15.11 -12.87 -3.35
N ASP A 381 -14.85 -11.57 -3.31
CA ASP A 381 -14.83 -10.73 -4.52
C ASP A 381 -13.63 -11.01 -5.42
N VAL A 382 -12.49 -11.42 -4.89
CA VAL A 382 -11.33 -11.88 -5.70
C VAL A 382 -10.88 -13.26 -5.24
N ALA A 383 -11.53 -14.30 -5.74
CA ALA A 383 -11.10 -15.69 -5.55
C ALA A 383 -10.02 -16.07 -6.59
N MET A 384 -8.92 -16.63 -6.11
CA MET A 384 -7.67 -16.89 -6.86
C MET A 384 -7.11 -18.28 -6.52
N SER A 385 -6.30 -18.86 -7.39
CA SER A 385 -5.62 -20.15 -7.18
C SER A 385 -4.26 -19.99 -6.53
N ASP A 386 -3.75 -21.06 -5.89
CA ASP A 386 -2.37 -21.09 -5.39
C ASP A 386 -1.36 -20.86 -6.52
N ALA A 387 -1.62 -21.42 -7.71
CA ALA A 387 -0.76 -21.28 -8.88
C ALA A 387 -0.60 -19.83 -9.37
N GLN A 388 -1.57 -18.95 -9.12
CA GLN A 388 -1.45 -17.52 -9.43
C GLN A 388 -0.56 -16.79 -8.41
N VAL A 389 -0.62 -17.18 -7.13
CA VAL A 389 0.24 -16.60 -6.08
C VAL A 389 1.68 -17.12 -6.20
N GLU A 390 1.85 -18.42 -6.44
CA GLU A 390 3.15 -19.05 -6.73
C GLU A 390 3.81 -18.43 -7.97
N PHE A 391 3.02 -18.09 -9.00
CA PHE A 391 3.53 -17.36 -10.16
C PHE A 391 4.03 -15.95 -9.79
N LEU A 392 3.29 -15.20 -8.96
CA LEU A 392 3.75 -13.90 -8.46
C LEU A 392 5.07 -14.03 -7.70
N GLU A 393 5.17 -15.00 -6.77
CA GLU A 393 6.41 -15.31 -6.03
C GLU A 393 7.58 -15.63 -6.99
N GLU A 394 7.38 -16.50 -8.00
CA GLU A 394 8.41 -16.86 -8.98
C GLU A 394 8.86 -15.68 -9.84
N ARG A 395 7.93 -14.86 -10.34
CA ARG A 395 8.24 -13.75 -11.25
C ARG A 395 8.88 -12.56 -10.52
N LEU A 396 8.44 -12.23 -9.30
CA LEU A 396 9.11 -11.20 -8.48
C LEU A 396 10.56 -11.60 -8.18
N ALA A 397 10.81 -12.85 -7.77
CA ALA A 397 12.17 -13.35 -7.58
C ALA A 397 13.03 -13.23 -8.86
N PHE A 398 12.50 -13.69 -10.00
CA PHE A 398 13.21 -13.66 -11.28
C PHE A 398 13.62 -12.25 -11.74
N TRP A 399 12.77 -11.23 -11.52
CA TRP A 399 13.08 -9.85 -11.92
C TRP A 399 13.95 -9.12 -10.90
N SER A 400 13.82 -9.45 -9.61
CA SER A 400 14.71 -8.95 -8.56
C SER A 400 16.15 -9.46 -8.74
N ASP A 401 16.34 -10.70 -9.18
CA ASP A 401 17.64 -11.28 -9.58
C ASP A 401 18.30 -10.55 -10.79
N GLN A 402 17.60 -9.57 -11.40
CA GLN A 402 18.04 -8.76 -12.54
C GLN A 402 17.96 -7.26 -12.24
N ASP A 403 17.85 -6.89 -10.96
CA ASP A 403 17.77 -5.51 -10.46
C ASP A 403 16.62 -4.69 -11.08
N LYS A 404 15.54 -5.36 -11.50
CA LYS A 404 14.38 -4.73 -12.16
C LYS A 404 13.30 -4.34 -11.17
N GLN A 405 12.81 -3.10 -11.30
CA GLN A 405 11.55 -2.67 -10.70
C GLN A 405 10.38 -3.34 -11.43
N VAL A 406 9.38 -3.81 -10.67
CA VAL A 406 8.28 -4.64 -11.19
C VAL A 406 6.95 -3.95 -10.98
N ILE A 407 6.23 -3.71 -12.07
CA ILE A 407 4.86 -3.22 -12.01
C ILE A 407 3.94 -4.43 -11.77
N VAL A 408 3.08 -4.35 -10.76
CA VAL A 408 2.03 -5.34 -10.50
C VAL A 408 0.67 -4.67 -10.69
N MET A 409 -0.28 -5.35 -11.33
CA MET A 409 -1.64 -4.83 -11.54
C MET A 409 -2.66 -5.76 -10.89
N SER A 410 -3.46 -5.23 -9.96
CA SER A 410 -4.64 -5.90 -9.42
C SER A 410 -5.73 -4.86 -9.22
N HIS A 411 -6.89 -5.03 -9.86
CA HIS A 411 -7.96 -4.02 -9.80
C HIS A 411 -8.39 -3.71 -8.35
N PHE A 412 -8.64 -4.76 -7.56
CA PHE A 412 -8.96 -4.61 -6.15
C PHE A 412 -7.70 -4.29 -5.33
N PRO A 413 -7.74 -3.29 -4.44
CA PRO A 413 -6.65 -3.02 -3.52
C PRO A 413 -6.52 -4.14 -2.49
N LEU A 414 -5.34 -4.23 -1.88
CA LEU A 414 -5.14 -4.99 -0.64
C LEU A 414 -5.52 -4.11 0.56
N GLY A 415 -5.96 -4.72 1.66
CA GLY A 415 -6.35 -3.99 2.87
C GLY A 415 -5.21 -3.14 3.44
N ASN A 416 -5.49 -1.86 3.71
CA ASN A 416 -4.51 -0.87 4.15
C ASN A 416 -3.33 -0.69 3.18
N THR A 417 -3.61 -0.51 1.87
CA THR A 417 -2.57 -0.23 0.86
C THR A 417 -2.86 0.96 -0.06
N VAL A 418 -4.03 1.59 0.03
CA VAL A 418 -4.40 2.85 -0.64
C VAL A 418 -5.54 3.55 0.12
N SER A 419 -5.88 4.78 -0.25
CA SER A 419 -7.12 5.47 0.13
C SER A 419 -8.35 4.56 0.12
N ALA A 420 -9.21 4.70 1.12
CA ALA A 420 -10.36 3.84 1.43
C ALA A 420 -10.04 2.39 1.82
N SER A 421 -8.89 1.80 1.47
CA SER A 421 -8.65 0.37 1.68
C SER A 421 -8.58 -0.07 3.16
N TRP A 422 -8.50 0.88 4.09
CA TRP A 422 -8.68 0.69 5.54
C TRP A 422 -10.13 0.39 5.94
N LEU A 423 -11.11 0.59 5.05
CA LEU A 423 -12.51 0.25 5.30
C LEU A 423 -12.74 -1.27 5.36
N PRO A 424 -13.60 -1.76 6.28
CA PRO A 424 -13.79 -3.20 6.49
C PRO A 424 -14.24 -4.00 5.25
N TRP A 425 -14.94 -3.40 4.29
CA TRP A 425 -15.32 -4.07 3.05
C TRP A 425 -14.13 -4.20 2.09
N TYR A 426 -13.48 -3.08 1.73
CA TYR A 426 -12.32 -3.09 0.84
C TYR A 426 -11.17 -3.96 1.39
N SER A 427 -10.88 -3.90 2.69
CA SER A 427 -9.85 -4.71 3.35
C SER A 427 -10.03 -6.23 3.23
N ASN A 428 -11.23 -6.72 2.91
CA ASN A 428 -11.57 -8.14 2.90
C ASN A 428 -12.07 -8.66 1.53
N HIS A 429 -12.03 -7.86 0.46
CA HIS A 429 -12.46 -8.28 -0.87
C HIS A 429 -11.54 -9.35 -1.48
N HIS A 430 -10.23 -9.25 -1.23
CA HIS A 430 -9.22 -10.19 -1.74
C HIS A 430 -9.21 -11.49 -0.94
N MET A 431 -9.35 -12.65 -1.60
CA MET A 431 -9.27 -13.94 -0.90
C MET A 431 -7.89 -14.16 -0.30
N MET A 432 -6.85 -13.75 -1.03
CA MET A 432 -5.44 -13.96 -0.69
C MET A 432 -4.83 -12.72 0.00
N ASN A 433 -5.63 -11.85 0.64
CA ASN A 433 -5.18 -10.51 1.06
C ASN A 433 -3.88 -10.52 1.88
N GLU A 434 -3.86 -11.28 2.98
CA GLU A 434 -2.69 -11.41 3.86
C GLU A 434 -1.50 -12.03 3.12
N ARG A 435 -1.72 -13.16 2.43
CA ARG A 435 -0.66 -13.87 1.69
C ARG A 435 -0.04 -13.01 0.59
N LEU A 436 -0.84 -12.29 -0.21
CA LEU A 436 -0.33 -11.36 -1.24
C LEU A 436 0.43 -10.19 -0.62
N THR A 437 -0.05 -9.64 0.49
CA THR A 437 0.64 -8.57 1.22
C THR A 437 2.01 -9.05 1.72
N ASN A 438 2.09 -10.27 2.26
CA ASN A 438 3.33 -10.88 2.74
C ASN A 438 4.27 -11.31 1.59
N VAL A 439 3.74 -11.74 0.43
CA VAL A 439 4.55 -11.96 -0.77
C VAL A 439 5.18 -10.65 -1.23
N LEU A 440 4.37 -9.60 -1.41
CA LEU A 440 4.82 -8.30 -1.91
C LEU A 440 5.75 -7.58 -0.91
N GLY A 441 5.50 -7.69 0.39
CA GLY A 441 6.33 -7.12 1.47
C GLY A 441 7.78 -7.62 1.49
N ASN A 442 8.09 -8.71 0.80
CA ASN A 442 9.46 -9.19 0.60
C ASN A 442 10.21 -8.47 -0.54
N TYR A 443 9.53 -7.71 -1.40
CA TYR A 443 10.05 -7.15 -2.65
C TYR A 443 9.86 -5.62 -2.75
N PRO A 444 10.79 -4.81 -2.21
CA PRO A 444 10.70 -3.33 -2.25
C PRO A 444 10.85 -2.73 -3.65
N ASN A 445 11.22 -3.53 -4.65
CA ASN A 445 11.18 -3.20 -6.07
C ASN A 445 9.79 -3.42 -6.71
N ALA A 446 8.77 -3.86 -5.97
CA ALA A 446 7.40 -4.00 -6.47
C ALA A 446 6.58 -2.70 -6.32
N ILE A 447 5.90 -2.32 -7.41
CA ILE A 447 4.93 -1.22 -7.47
C ILE A 447 3.59 -1.81 -7.92
N LEU A 448 2.65 -1.94 -6.99
CA LEU A 448 1.27 -2.33 -7.26
C LEU A 448 0.49 -1.10 -7.77
N PHE A 449 -0.32 -1.30 -8.80
CA PHE A 449 -1.43 -0.41 -9.14
C PHE A 449 -2.75 -1.11 -8.82
N SER A 450 -3.64 -0.38 -8.15
CA SER A 450 -5.01 -0.81 -7.87
C SER A 450 -6.01 0.34 -8.03
N GLY A 451 -7.23 0.01 -8.44
CA GLY A 451 -8.33 0.96 -8.64
C GLY A 451 -9.43 0.69 -7.63
N HIS A 452 -10.67 0.52 -8.10
CA HIS A 452 -11.84 0.03 -7.35
C HIS A 452 -12.39 0.96 -6.24
N THR A 453 -11.53 1.73 -5.57
CA THR A 453 -11.97 2.62 -4.48
C THR A 453 -12.58 3.90 -5.02
N HIS A 454 -12.05 4.44 -6.14
CA HIS A 454 -12.37 5.76 -6.70
C HIS A 454 -12.06 6.95 -5.76
N TYR A 455 -11.26 6.76 -4.70
CA TYR A 455 -10.99 7.85 -3.75
C TYR A 455 -9.98 8.85 -4.33
N PRO A 456 -10.11 10.16 -4.00
CA PRO A 456 -9.35 11.23 -4.59
C PRO A 456 -7.83 11.09 -4.39
N ALA A 457 -7.08 11.60 -5.35
CA ALA A 457 -5.61 11.62 -5.30
C ALA A 457 -5.07 12.58 -4.25
N GLU A 458 -5.91 13.48 -3.75
CA GLU A 458 -5.64 14.45 -2.70
C GLU A 458 -5.59 13.82 -1.30
N GLN A 459 -5.88 12.53 -1.13
CA GLN A 459 -5.67 11.86 0.16
C GLN A 459 -4.19 11.54 0.40
N GLY A 460 -3.75 11.57 1.66
CA GLY A 460 -2.36 11.28 2.07
C GLY A 460 -1.92 9.85 1.73
N ASP A 461 -2.87 8.93 1.59
CA ASP A 461 -2.68 7.50 1.28
C ASP A 461 -2.99 7.13 -0.19
N TRP A 462 -3.04 8.10 -1.11
CA TRP A 462 -3.15 7.84 -2.55
C TRP A 462 -2.00 6.94 -3.08
N ALA A 463 -0.79 7.19 -2.58
CA ALA A 463 0.39 6.38 -2.80
C ALA A 463 0.96 5.94 -1.45
N MET A 464 1.10 4.63 -1.27
CA MET A 464 1.35 4.04 0.04
C MET A 464 2.46 3.02 -0.01
N GLN A 465 3.34 3.07 0.98
CA GLN A 465 4.33 2.05 1.24
C GLN A 465 3.79 1.12 2.32
N ARG A 466 3.70 -0.19 2.04
CA ARG A 466 3.11 -1.19 2.95
C ARG A 466 4.15 -2.22 3.40
N ARG A 467 4.40 -2.26 4.71
CA ARG A 467 5.36 -3.15 5.38
C ARG A 467 4.67 -4.38 5.99
N THR A 468 5.44 -5.39 6.37
CA THR A 468 4.99 -6.66 6.98
C THR A 468 6.03 -7.18 7.96
N ASP A 469 5.59 -7.90 8.99
CA ASP A 469 6.39 -8.27 10.18
C ASP A 469 7.73 -8.95 9.88
N ASP A 470 7.74 -9.92 8.97
CA ASP A 470 8.95 -10.66 8.52
C ASP A 470 9.47 -10.17 7.14
N GLY A 471 9.02 -8.99 6.69
CA GLY A 471 9.28 -8.45 5.35
C GLY A 471 10.53 -7.58 5.22
N HIS A 472 10.65 -6.90 4.08
CA HIS A 472 11.65 -5.84 3.90
C HIS A 472 11.20 -4.56 4.63
N PRO A 473 12.11 -3.77 5.25
CA PRO A 473 11.76 -2.54 5.96
C PRO A 473 11.06 -1.46 5.12
N ASP A 474 11.25 -1.46 3.80
CA ASP A 474 10.56 -0.57 2.87
C ASP A 474 9.31 -1.22 2.25
N GLY A 475 9.00 -2.47 2.59
CA GLY A 475 7.80 -3.17 2.15
C GLY A 475 7.64 -3.23 0.64
N PHE A 476 6.50 -2.76 0.13
CA PHE A 476 6.25 -2.49 -1.29
C PHE A 476 5.40 -1.23 -1.47
N TRP A 477 5.35 -0.67 -2.69
CA TRP A 477 4.46 0.45 -3.00
C TRP A 477 3.13 -0.02 -3.60
N ASN A 478 2.03 0.60 -3.22
CA ASN A 478 0.76 0.54 -3.96
C ASN A 478 0.26 1.96 -4.28
N ILE A 479 -0.23 2.14 -5.50
CA ILE A 479 -0.70 3.40 -6.06
C ILE A 479 -2.17 3.24 -6.46
N ASN A 480 -3.02 4.14 -5.95
CA ASN A 480 -4.41 4.23 -6.37
C ASN A 480 -4.50 4.84 -7.77
N THR A 481 -5.10 4.13 -8.72
CA THR A 481 -5.29 4.64 -10.09
C THR A 481 -6.41 5.67 -10.21
N VAL A 482 -7.16 5.91 -9.12
CA VAL A 482 -8.35 6.77 -9.08
C VAL A 482 -9.38 6.25 -10.10
N ALA A 483 -10.10 7.11 -10.83
CA ALA A 483 -11.15 6.70 -11.75
C ALA A 483 -11.40 7.67 -12.90
N MET A 484 -12.01 7.16 -13.98
CA MET A 484 -12.49 7.94 -15.14
C MET A 484 -14.02 8.16 -15.15
N HIS A 485 -14.71 7.85 -14.04
CA HIS A 485 -16.16 7.89 -13.91
C HIS A 485 -16.62 8.87 -12.82
N VAL A 486 -16.55 8.45 -11.56
CA VAL A 486 -17.12 9.17 -10.41
C VAL A 486 -16.17 9.06 -9.22
N GLY A 487 -15.92 10.17 -8.52
CA GLY A 487 -15.11 10.19 -7.30
C GLY A 487 -15.94 9.80 -6.07
N TRP A 488 -15.29 9.19 -5.08
CA TRP A 488 -15.92 8.78 -3.82
C TRP A 488 -15.15 9.29 -2.60
N ASP A 489 -15.84 9.42 -1.47
CA ASP A 489 -15.27 9.77 -0.17
C ASP A 489 -16.15 9.24 0.99
N ALA A 490 -15.61 9.18 2.20
CA ALA A 490 -16.27 8.65 3.40
C ALA A 490 -16.47 9.70 4.50
N ARG A 491 -17.68 9.74 5.07
CA ARG A 491 -17.99 10.56 6.25
C ARG A 491 -18.42 9.71 7.45
N GLY A 492 -18.12 10.22 8.64
CA GLY A 492 -18.40 9.59 9.92
C GLY A 492 -17.13 9.46 10.76
N GLU A 493 -17.28 9.43 12.08
CA GLU A 493 -16.15 9.37 13.03
C GLU A 493 -15.66 7.94 13.29
N ASN A 494 -16.54 6.95 13.17
CA ASN A 494 -16.23 5.55 13.40
C ASN A 494 -16.11 4.80 12.06
N THR A 495 -14.94 4.24 11.82
CA THR A 495 -14.50 3.46 10.64
C THR A 495 -15.41 2.27 10.33
N GLN A 496 -16.03 1.66 11.35
CA GLN A 496 -16.97 0.55 11.18
C GLN A 496 -18.36 0.99 10.68
N ASP A 497 -18.74 2.25 10.92
CA ASP A 497 -20.08 2.81 10.66
C ASP A 497 -20.05 4.01 9.68
N VAL A 498 -18.98 4.20 8.91
CA VAL A 498 -18.90 5.31 7.95
C VAL A 498 -19.96 5.19 6.85
N THR A 499 -20.28 6.31 6.23
CA THR A 499 -21.14 6.37 5.03
C THR A 499 -20.33 6.94 3.87
N GLU A 500 -20.13 6.13 2.84
CA GLU A 500 -19.56 6.60 1.57
C GLU A 500 -20.54 7.47 0.79
N PHE A 501 -20.02 8.42 0.02
CA PHE A 501 -20.77 9.28 -0.87
C PHE A 501 -19.94 9.64 -2.10
N THR A 502 -20.62 9.91 -3.21
CA THR A 502 -19.99 10.36 -4.46
C THR A 502 -19.65 11.86 -4.38
N THR A 503 -18.42 12.24 -4.70
CA THR A 503 -17.98 13.65 -4.73
C THR A 503 -18.36 14.36 -6.03
N GLY A 504 -18.41 13.63 -7.16
CA GLY A 504 -18.83 14.13 -8.47
C GLY A 504 -18.27 13.29 -9.62
N ASP A 505 -18.58 13.68 -10.86
CA ASP A 505 -17.95 13.10 -12.05
C ASP A 505 -16.45 13.46 -12.06
N VAL A 506 -15.57 12.52 -12.41
CA VAL A 506 -14.11 12.70 -12.43
C VAL A 506 -13.49 12.03 -13.65
N ASN A 507 -12.33 12.51 -14.12
CA ASN A 507 -11.63 11.90 -15.24
C ASN A 507 -10.11 11.90 -15.04
N TYR A 508 -9.60 10.95 -14.26
CA TYR A 508 -8.18 10.84 -13.92
C TYR A 508 -7.45 9.75 -14.72
N GLY A 509 -6.15 9.93 -14.90
CA GLY A 509 -5.23 8.88 -15.32
C GLY A 509 -3.79 9.28 -15.04
N SER A 510 -2.86 8.33 -15.19
CA SER A 510 -1.45 8.56 -14.86
C SER A 510 -0.50 8.13 -15.98
N THR A 511 0.73 8.62 -15.89
CA THR A 511 1.89 8.01 -16.54
C THR A 511 2.77 7.33 -15.49
N ILE A 512 3.48 6.28 -15.89
CA ILE A 512 4.65 5.79 -15.17
C ILE A 512 5.86 5.85 -16.11
N GLU A 513 6.92 6.49 -15.64
CA GLU A 513 8.20 6.68 -16.32
C GLU A 513 9.25 5.87 -15.58
N VAL A 514 9.71 4.76 -16.15
CA VAL A 514 10.68 3.86 -15.49
C VAL A 514 12.08 4.13 -16.03
N TYR A 515 12.95 4.63 -15.15
CA TYR A 515 14.39 4.79 -15.34
C TYR A 515 15.11 3.52 -14.86
N ALA A 516 16.43 3.47 -14.99
CA ALA A 516 17.21 2.36 -14.41
C ALA A 516 17.14 2.33 -12.87
N ASP A 517 17.12 3.50 -12.24
CA ASP A 517 17.34 3.72 -10.80
C ASP A 517 16.10 4.21 -10.03
N ARG A 518 14.98 4.43 -10.72
CA ARG A 518 13.70 4.88 -10.13
C ARG A 518 12.53 4.74 -11.11
N SER A 519 11.30 4.70 -10.58
CA SER A 519 10.08 5.01 -11.32
C SER A 519 9.52 6.35 -10.88
N VAL A 520 8.96 7.12 -11.81
CA VAL A 520 8.19 8.34 -11.52
C VAL A 520 6.75 8.12 -11.98
N VAL A 521 5.79 8.24 -11.07
CA VAL A 521 4.35 8.16 -11.38
C VAL A 521 3.74 9.54 -11.29
N LYS A 522 3.11 10.01 -12.37
CA LYS A 522 2.48 11.33 -12.46
C LYS A 522 1.00 11.14 -12.73
N LEU A 523 0.13 11.75 -11.92
CA LEU A 523 -1.32 11.66 -12.05
C LEU A 523 -1.89 13.00 -12.54
N TYR A 524 -2.82 12.89 -13.49
CA TYR A 524 -3.44 14.02 -14.18
C TYR A 524 -4.96 13.97 -14.04
N ASP A 525 -5.58 15.13 -13.85
CA ASP A 525 -7.02 15.32 -14.13
C ASP A 525 -7.18 15.75 -15.59
N PHE A 526 -7.82 14.92 -16.41
CA PHE A 526 -8.06 15.20 -17.82
C PHE A 526 -9.18 16.22 -18.07
N PHE A 527 -9.99 16.57 -17.07
CA PHE A 527 -10.97 17.66 -17.20
C PHE A 527 -10.32 19.06 -17.10
N THR A 528 -9.35 19.23 -16.20
CA THR A 528 -8.59 20.49 -16.07
C THR A 528 -7.31 20.51 -16.91
N GLY A 529 -6.71 19.34 -17.14
CA GLY A 529 -5.38 19.17 -17.74
C GLY A 529 -4.23 19.42 -16.74
N GLU A 530 -4.51 19.42 -15.44
CA GLU A 530 -3.53 19.69 -14.38
C GLU A 530 -2.89 18.38 -13.87
N GLN A 531 -1.60 18.43 -13.51
CA GLN A 531 -0.93 17.36 -12.77
C GLN A 531 -1.27 17.53 -11.29
N VAL A 532 -1.94 16.53 -10.71
CA VAL A 532 -2.51 16.61 -9.35
C VAL A 532 -1.58 15.98 -8.31
N ARG A 533 -0.88 14.89 -8.68
CA ARG A 533 0.13 14.23 -7.84
C ARG A 533 1.32 13.77 -8.67
N GLU A 534 2.46 13.65 -8.00
CA GLU A 534 3.65 12.97 -8.49
C GLU A 534 4.26 12.17 -7.33
N ILE A 535 4.87 11.03 -7.63
CA ILE A 535 5.74 10.31 -6.70
C ILE A 535 6.92 9.68 -7.44
N THR A 536 8.10 9.81 -6.85
CA THR A 536 9.34 9.15 -7.30
C THR A 536 9.67 8.00 -6.35
N ILE A 537 9.79 6.79 -6.89
CA ILE A 537 10.04 5.55 -6.17
C ILE A 537 11.42 5.02 -6.62
N PRO A 538 12.47 5.17 -5.80
CA PRO A 538 13.80 4.62 -6.10
C PRO A 538 13.73 3.11 -6.39
N ASN A 539 14.62 2.61 -7.24
CA ASN A 539 14.83 1.19 -7.44
C ASN A 539 15.88 0.71 -6.42
N PRO A 540 15.48 0.00 -5.34
CA PRO A 540 16.36 -0.27 -4.20
C PRO A 540 17.42 -1.36 -4.48
N LEU A 541 17.45 -1.89 -5.71
CA LEU A 541 18.35 -2.95 -6.17
C LEU A 541 19.52 -2.42 -7.03
N THR A 542 19.46 -1.16 -7.46
CA THR A 542 20.52 -0.50 -8.23
C THR A 542 21.39 0.41 -7.36
N GLU A 543 22.56 0.81 -7.84
CA GLU A 543 23.42 1.79 -7.15
C GLU A 543 22.68 3.12 -6.92
N PHE A 544 22.65 3.61 -5.69
CA PHE A 544 21.97 4.86 -5.32
C PHE A 544 22.87 6.07 -5.60
N ASP A 545 22.51 6.87 -6.61
CA ASP A 545 23.22 8.10 -6.96
C ASP A 545 22.79 9.25 -6.02
N GLY A 546 23.42 9.32 -4.84
CA GLY A 546 23.14 10.31 -3.79
C GLY A 546 23.89 11.64 -3.94
N ASP A 547 23.29 12.74 -3.48
CA ASP A 547 23.87 14.08 -3.44
C ASP A 547 24.91 14.22 -2.30
N VAL A 548 26.11 13.70 -2.59
CA VAL A 548 27.26 13.73 -1.69
C VAL A 548 28.18 14.93 -1.99
N ALA A 549 28.76 15.50 -0.94
CA ALA A 549 29.75 16.55 -1.05
C ALA A 549 30.98 16.05 -1.84
N PRO A 550 31.55 16.86 -2.75
CA PRO A 550 32.70 16.43 -3.53
C PRO A 550 33.90 16.17 -2.61
N ALA A 551 34.41 14.94 -2.65
CA ALA A 551 35.53 14.50 -1.80
C ALA A 551 36.69 15.53 -1.81
N PRO A 552 37.25 15.89 -0.65
CA PRO A 552 38.26 16.93 -0.55
C PRO A 552 39.45 16.59 -1.45
N THR A 553 39.72 17.48 -2.40
CA THR A 553 40.78 17.27 -3.39
C THR A 553 42.13 17.15 -2.67
N PRO A 554 42.93 16.09 -2.91
CA PRO A 554 44.22 15.92 -2.23
C PRO A 554 45.23 17.04 -2.54
N GLY A 555 45.19 18.10 -1.73
CA GLY A 555 46.22 19.11 -1.51
C GLY A 555 46.90 19.76 -2.72
N GLU A 556 46.41 20.93 -3.16
CA GLU A 556 47.30 21.96 -3.75
C GLU A 556 48.04 22.79 -2.68
N ASP A 557 47.83 22.50 -1.38
CA ASP A 557 48.44 23.22 -0.25
C ASP A 557 49.70 22.53 0.33
N GLU A 558 50.41 21.73 -0.48
CA GLU A 558 51.83 21.49 -0.23
C GLU A 558 52.63 22.77 -0.57
N THR A 559 52.67 23.69 0.39
CA THR A 559 53.66 24.77 0.38
C THR A 559 55.06 24.17 0.20
N PRO A 560 55.88 24.64 -0.78
CA PRO A 560 57.15 24.01 -1.07
C PRO A 560 58.09 24.09 0.14
N SER A 561 58.29 22.96 0.80
CA SER A 561 59.22 22.86 1.93
C SER A 561 60.60 23.34 1.49
N THR A 562 61.08 24.43 2.09
CA THR A 562 62.42 24.96 1.83
C THR A 562 63.46 23.87 2.10
N PRO A 563 64.41 23.62 1.19
CA PRO A 563 65.42 22.59 1.40
C PRO A 563 66.36 23.01 2.55
N ASP A 564 66.41 22.20 3.60
CA ASP A 564 67.38 22.33 4.67
C ASP A 564 68.80 22.10 4.14
N PRO A 565 69.83 22.83 4.61
CA PRO A 565 71.17 22.76 4.04
C PRO A 565 71.94 21.51 4.50
N GLU A 566 72.70 20.91 3.58
CA GLU A 566 73.58 19.77 3.89
C GLU A 566 74.62 20.10 4.98
N PRO A 567 74.96 19.15 5.87
CA PRO A 567 75.96 19.35 6.91
C PRO A 567 77.38 19.26 6.32
N THR A 568 78.23 20.26 6.60
CA THR A 568 79.67 20.20 6.32
C THR A 568 80.45 19.53 7.43
N ASP A 569 81.38 18.67 7.02
CA ASP A 569 82.19 17.74 7.82
C ASP A 569 83.45 18.40 8.44
N GLU A 570 83.69 18.24 9.75
CA GLU A 570 84.98 18.54 10.42
C GLU A 570 85.33 17.57 11.59
N THR A 571 85.98 16.46 11.23
CA THR A 571 87.21 15.86 11.84
C THR A 571 87.37 15.56 13.35
N GLU A 572 87.59 14.26 13.61
CA GLU A 572 88.62 13.62 14.48
C GLU A 572 88.58 13.71 16.04
N PRO A 573 89.26 12.78 16.78
CA PRO A 573 90.00 11.56 16.35
C PRO A 573 89.54 10.24 17.03
N ALA A 574 90.12 9.12 16.59
CA ALA A 574 89.96 7.79 17.18
C ALA A 574 90.97 7.49 18.32
N ASP A 575 90.67 6.49 19.15
CA ASP A 575 91.64 5.80 20.01
C ASP A 575 91.37 4.29 20.00
N ASP A 576 92.42 3.47 20.02
CA ASP A 576 92.40 2.01 19.84
C ASP A 576 92.45 1.26 21.18
N THR A 577 91.79 0.08 21.27
CA THR A 577 92.18 -1.13 22.04
C THR A 577 91.04 -2.17 21.89
N ASP A 578 91.17 -3.33 21.23
CA ASP A 578 92.09 -4.48 21.31
C ASP A 578 91.56 -5.65 22.19
N SER A 579 91.42 -6.82 21.55
CA SER A 579 91.27 -8.19 22.11
C SER A 579 90.03 -8.54 22.97
N ALA A 580 89.58 -9.79 23.11
CA ALA A 580 89.67 -11.07 22.34
C ALA A 580 88.79 -12.14 23.06
N ASP A 581 88.71 -13.37 22.52
CA ASP A 581 88.24 -14.62 23.18
C ASP A 581 86.73 -14.76 23.59
N ASP A 582 86.11 -15.96 23.59
CA ASP A 582 86.39 -17.21 22.86
C ASP A 582 85.17 -18.19 22.95
N GLY A 583 84.98 -19.05 21.93
CA GLY A 583 84.21 -20.31 21.96
C GLY A 583 82.70 -20.31 22.34
N ASP A 584 81.96 -21.43 22.28
CA ASP A 584 82.08 -22.67 21.49
C ASP A 584 80.67 -23.34 21.43
N SER A 585 80.50 -24.26 20.50
CA SER A 585 79.35 -25.10 20.11
C SER A 585 78.50 -25.79 21.21
N GLY A 586 77.29 -26.24 20.81
CA GLY A 586 76.56 -27.32 21.51
C GLY A 586 75.05 -27.39 21.26
N GLN A 587 74.61 -28.20 20.29
CA GLN A 587 73.22 -28.69 20.19
C GLN A 587 73.04 -29.97 21.02
N ASP A 588 71.85 -30.24 21.59
CA ASP A 588 71.05 -31.45 21.26
C ASP A 588 69.67 -31.52 21.96
N GLU A 589 68.92 -32.59 21.69
CA GLU A 589 67.44 -32.71 21.70
C GLU A 589 66.72 -33.15 23.02
N THR A 590 65.38 -33.23 22.89
CA THR A 590 64.20 -33.63 23.72
C THR A 590 64.20 -35.07 24.35
N PRO A 591 63.10 -35.59 24.98
CA PRO A 591 61.93 -35.06 25.75
C PRO A 591 61.59 -35.85 27.07
N GLY A 592 60.53 -35.49 27.84
CA GLY A 592 60.03 -36.35 28.95
C GLY A 592 58.74 -36.01 29.74
N ASN A 593 57.66 -36.76 29.45
CA ASN A 593 56.39 -37.14 30.14
C ASN A 593 56.14 -37.05 31.70
N GLY A 594 54.88 -36.75 32.14
CA GLY A 594 54.08 -37.62 33.08
C GLY A 594 53.45 -37.11 34.43
N THR A 595 52.10 -37.29 34.59
CA THR A 595 51.30 -37.73 35.81
C THR A 595 51.28 -36.91 37.14
N ASP A 596 50.30 -36.94 38.10
CA ASP A 596 48.88 -37.42 38.25
C ASP A 596 48.23 -36.94 39.60
N ALA A 597 46.87 -36.92 39.70
CA ALA A 597 45.97 -37.03 40.92
C ALA A 597 45.98 -35.94 42.04
N ASP A 598 44.98 -35.73 42.94
CA ASP A 598 43.66 -36.37 43.27
C ASP A 598 42.71 -35.41 44.10
N ALA A 599 41.46 -35.85 44.34
CA ALA A 599 40.52 -35.55 45.46
C ALA A 599 39.27 -34.62 45.28
N THR A 600 38.12 -35.15 45.72
CA THR A 600 36.74 -34.59 45.87
C THR A 600 36.26 -34.83 47.35
N PRO A 601 35.01 -34.59 47.85
CA PRO A 601 33.74 -34.20 47.19
C PRO A 601 32.79 -33.21 47.94
N GLY A 602 31.65 -32.88 47.30
CA GLY A 602 30.45 -32.26 47.90
C GLY A 602 29.22 -32.40 46.99
N THR A 603 28.08 -32.86 47.53
CA THR A 603 26.81 -33.20 46.82
C THR A 603 25.84 -31.99 46.76
N SER A 604 24.73 -31.92 45.99
CA SER A 604 23.80 -32.95 45.46
C SER A 604 22.84 -32.43 44.35
N SER A 605 22.26 -33.36 43.56
CA SER A 605 20.95 -33.33 42.83
C SER A 605 20.69 -32.21 41.80
N ASP A 606 20.56 -32.48 40.48
CA ASP A 606 19.48 -33.22 39.76
C ASP A 606 18.17 -32.40 39.63
N ALA A 607 17.45 -32.33 38.49
CA ALA A 607 17.72 -32.73 37.10
C ALA A 607 16.66 -32.10 36.16
N ASP A 608 16.83 -32.24 34.84
CA ASP A 608 15.99 -31.72 33.75
C ASP A 608 14.54 -32.27 33.68
N GLY A 609 13.70 -31.63 32.85
CA GLY A 609 12.97 -32.40 31.83
C GLY A 609 11.45 -32.27 31.74
N ALA A 610 10.99 -31.25 31.01
CA ALA A 610 9.97 -31.26 29.94
C ALA A 610 8.58 -31.99 30.06
N ALA A 611 7.64 -31.41 29.29
CA ALA A 611 6.46 -32.03 28.63
C ALA A 611 5.06 -31.95 29.28
N SER A 612 4.26 -31.03 28.73
CA SER A 612 2.95 -31.26 28.07
C SER A 612 1.67 -31.67 28.85
N ALA A 613 0.57 -31.10 28.36
CA ALA A 613 -0.83 -31.53 28.44
C ALA A 613 -1.61 -31.39 29.78
N GLY A 614 -2.55 -30.44 29.77
CA GLY A 614 -3.95 -30.82 29.52
C GLY A 614 -4.92 -30.98 30.71
N SER A 615 -5.86 -30.03 30.78
CA SER A 615 -7.23 -30.15 31.33
C SER A 615 -7.44 -30.29 32.85
N GLY A 616 -8.59 -29.78 33.31
CA GLY A 616 -9.39 -30.52 34.30
C GLY A 616 -9.75 -29.85 35.64
N SER A 617 -10.65 -28.87 35.59
CA SER A 617 -11.84 -28.73 36.47
C SER A 617 -11.74 -28.58 38.02
N ASP A 618 -12.65 -27.73 38.51
CA ASP A 618 -13.36 -27.78 39.81
C ASP A 618 -12.66 -27.38 41.12
N GLY A 619 -13.09 -26.22 41.65
CA GLY A 619 -14.23 -26.29 42.60
C GLY A 619 -14.13 -25.53 43.94
N ALA A 620 -15.07 -24.59 44.15
CA ALA A 620 -15.51 -23.97 45.43
C ALA A 620 -14.42 -23.21 46.25
N GLY A 621 -14.62 -21.95 46.68
CA GLY A 621 -15.74 -21.37 47.43
C GLY A 621 -15.23 -20.93 48.82
N ALA A 622 -15.81 -20.00 49.58
CA ALA A 622 -16.96 -19.11 49.40
C ALA A 622 -16.91 -17.95 50.45
N ASP A 623 -17.86 -17.03 50.37
CA ASP A 623 -18.44 -16.19 51.46
C ASP A 623 -17.68 -15.03 52.13
N GLY A 624 -18.43 -13.91 52.32
CA GLY A 624 -18.31 -12.98 53.45
C GLY A 624 -18.02 -11.52 53.11
N SER A 625 -18.99 -10.73 52.61
CA SER A 625 -19.84 -9.79 53.40
C SER A 625 -19.09 -8.86 54.38
N GLY A 626 -19.26 -7.53 54.41
CA GLY A 626 -20.13 -6.62 53.64
C GLY A 626 -20.41 -5.33 54.46
N SER A 627 -21.20 -4.38 53.92
CA SER A 627 -21.85 -3.24 54.62
C SER A 627 -20.94 -2.17 55.28
N ASP A 628 -21.26 -0.86 55.36
CA ASP A 628 -22.44 -0.09 54.92
C ASP A 628 -22.17 1.43 54.93
N ALA A 629 -23.08 2.22 54.34
CA ALA A 629 -23.43 3.63 54.69
C ALA A 629 -22.40 4.78 54.40
N THR A 630 -22.78 6.02 53.99
CA THR A 630 -24.11 6.63 53.72
C THR A 630 -24.00 7.98 52.96
N GLY A 631 -24.90 8.22 52.00
CA GLY A 631 -25.58 9.51 51.74
C GLY A 631 -24.87 10.60 50.90
N GLY A 632 -25.53 11.28 49.94
CA GLY A 632 -26.86 11.05 49.36
C GLY A 632 -27.49 12.26 48.62
N SER A 633 -28.53 11.99 47.81
CA SER A 633 -29.47 12.94 47.13
C SER A 633 -28.88 13.78 45.99
N SER A 634 -29.53 14.02 44.84
CA SER A 634 -30.94 13.84 44.37
C SER A 634 -30.95 13.32 42.91
N ASP A 635 -31.80 12.36 42.49
CA ASP A 635 -33.26 12.46 42.20
C ASP A 635 -33.57 13.52 41.11
N SER A 636 -34.32 13.30 40.01
CA SER A 636 -35.27 12.25 39.59
C SER A 636 -35.38 12.26 38.03
N THR A 637 -35.88 11.28 37.26
CA THR A 637 -36.21 9.84 37.40
C THR A 637 -36.45 9.24 36.00
N ALA A 638 -36.14 7.95 35.77
CA ALA A 638 -36.65 7.17 34.62
C ALA A 638 -37.07 5.77 35.09
N LYS A 639 -38.25 5.29 34.65
CA LYS A 639 -38.88 4.08 35.19
C LYS A 639 -38.59 2.82 34.36
N GLU A 640 -38.01 1.84 35.05
CA GLU A 640 -38.30 0.40 35.01
C GLU A 640 -39.12 -0.17 33.83
N SER A 641 -38.52 -1.11 33.10
CA SER A 641 -38.85 -2.56 33.12
C SER A 641 -38.62 -3.21 31.75
N GLY A 642 -38.05 -4.41 31.63
CA GLY A 642 -37.46 -5.28 32.65
C GLY A 642 -36.78 -6.49 31.99
N GLU A 643 -35.91 -7.18 32.74
CA GLU A 643 -35.14 -8.33 32.25
C GLU A 643 -35.99 -9.56 31.94
N GLN A 644 -35.62 -10.29 30.88
CA GLN A 644 -35.23 -11.71 30.98
C GLN A 644 -34.66 -12.21 29.65
N GLY A 645 -33.48 -12.82 29.66
CA GLY A 645 -32.84 -13.40 28.47
C GLY A 645 -32.92 -14.92 28.42
N LEU A 646 -32.58 -15.52 27.27
CA LEU A 646 -31.70 -16.70 27.13
C LEU A 646 -31.57 -17.20 25.68
N ALA A 647 -30.32 -17.51 25.31
CA ALA A 647 -29.88 -18.55 24.36
C ALA A 647 -30.33 -18.52 22.87
N ALA A 648 -29.42 -18.00 22.04
CA ALA A 648 -28.84 -18.61 20.82
C ALA A 648 -29.63 -19.66 20.01
N THR A 649 -29.93 -19.31 18.74
CA THR A 649 -29.91 -20.25 17.59
C THR A 649 -29.62 -19.52 16.27
N GLY A 650 -28.65 -20.04 15.51
CA GLY A 650 -28.72 -20.18 14.04
C GLY A 650 -28.62 -18.93 13.16
N ALA A 651 -27.50 -18.82 12.45
CA ALA A 651 -27.36 -17.91 11.30
C ALA A 651 -28.21 -18.37 10.10
N THR A 652 -28.96 -17.44 9.51
CA THR A 652 -29.36 -17.35 8.09
C THR A 652 -30.04 -16.00 7.85
N GLU A 653 -29.93 -15.45 6.64
CA GLU A 653 -30.58 -14.20 6.16
C GLU A 653 -30.05 -12.85 6.71
N LEU A 654 -28.90 -12.42 6.19
CA LEU A 654 -28.67 -11.02 5.81
C LEU A 654 -27.88 -10.98 4.50
N GLY A 655 -28.61 -10.92 3.39
CA GLY A 655 -28.05 -11.00 2.03
C GLY A 655 -29.04 -10.49 0.99
N LEU A 656 -29.64 -9.31 1.23
CA LEU A 656 -30.57 -8.67 0.30
C LEU A 656 -30.77 -7.17 0.57
N LEU A 657 -29.71 -6.36 0.56
CA LEU A 657 -29.82 -4.90 0.74
C LEU A 657 -28.81 -4.06 -0.06
N ALA A 658 -28.55 -4.45 -1.31
CA ALA A 658 -27.70 -3.70 -2.26
C ALA A 658 -28.34 -3.50 -3.66
N VAL A 659 -29.68 -3.65 -3.80
CA VAL A 659 -30.37 -3.64 -5.12
C VAL A 659 -31.58 -2.69 -5.13
N LEU A 660 -31.41 -1.43 -4.68
CA LEU A 660 -32.52 -0.46 -4.67
C LEU A 660 -32.18 1.00 -5.00
N SER A 661 -31.03 1.25 -5.65
CA SER A 661 -30.63 2.60 -6.11
C SER A 661 -30.87 2.86 -7.62
N VAL A 662 -31.06 1.81 -8.44
CA VAL A 662 -30.94 1.90 -9.92
C VAL A 662 -32.28 2.12 -10.68
N VAL A 663 -33.40 2.36 -10.00
CA VAL A 663 -34.74 2.43 -10.65
C VAL A 663 -35.32 3.87 -10.76
N LEU A 664 -34.61 4.91 -10.33
CA LEU A 664 -35.15 6.29 -10.29
C LEU A 664 -34.58 7.32 -11.28
N LEU A 665 -33.70 6.92 -12.23
CA LEU A 665 -33.16 7.84 -13.25
C LEU A 665 -33.70 7.67 -14.69
N ALA A 666 -34.66 6.76 -14.93
CA ALA A 666 -35.32 6.60 -16.23
C ALA A 666 -36.65 7.37 -16.38
N GLY A 667 -37.02 8.22 -15.40
CA GLY A 667 -38.34 8.88 -15.32
C GLY A 667 -38.37 10.41 -15.41
N GLY A 668 -37.21 11.07 -15.59
CA GLY A 668 -37.07 12.52 -15.32
C GLY A 668 -37.28 13.49 -16.48
N VAL A 669 -37.32 13.04 -17.74
CA VAL A 669 -37.15 13.94 -18.92
C VAL A 669 -38.47 14.54 -19.46
N THR A 670 -39.64 14.19 -18.91
CA THR A 670 -40.94 14.69 -19.40
C THR A 670 -41.83 15.31 -18.32
N ILE A 671 -41.43 16.47 -17.75
CA ILE A 671 -42.31 17.57 -17.25
C ILE A 671 -41.47 18.84 -16.92
N ALA A 672 -40.63 19.31 -17.86
CA ALA A 672 -39.84 20.55 -17.70
C ALA A 672 -40.10 21.63 -18.77
N LEU A 673 -41.14 21.47 -19.62
CA LEU A 673 -41.45 22.37 -20.75
C LEU A 673 -42.75 23.17 -20.60
N LEU A 674 -43.30 23.28 -19.38
CA LEU A 674 -44.61 23.92 -19.14
C LEU A 674 -44.65 24.83 -17.90
N ARG A 675 -43.58 25.59 -17.65
CA ARG A 675 -43.57 26.67 -16.64
C ARG A 675 -42.67 27.87 -16.99
N ARG A 676 -42.79 28.39 -18.22
CA ARG A 676 -42.20 29.70 -18.58
C ARG A 676 -43.04 30.49 -19.60
N ARG A 677 -44.31 30.76 -19.27
CA ARG A 677 -45.16 31.81 -19.86
C ARG A 677 -46.31 32.13 -18.89
N LEU A 678 -46.57 33.44 -18.73
CA LEU A 678 -47.58 34.10 -17.88
C LEU A 678 -47.07 34.63 -16.53
N ASP A 679 -46.25 35.68 -16.61
CA ASP A 679 -46.40 36.86 -15.75
C ASP A 679 -46.39 38.10 -16.65
N ALA A 680 -47.57 38.47 -17.14
CA ALA A 680 -47.83 39.72 -17.84
C ALA A 680 -49.33 40.07 -17.77
N HIS A 681 -49.62 41.12 -17.00
CA HIS A 681 -50.91 41.79 -16.80
C HIS A 681 -52.00 41.14 -15.93
N ASN A 682 -52.32 41.91 -14.87
CA ASN A 682 -53.54 41.99 -14.04
C ASN A 682 -53.74 40.92 -12.94
#